data_AF-A0AAV9ZXA9-F1
#
_entry.id   AF-A0AAV9ZXA9-F1
#
_cell.length_a   1.000
_cell.length_b   1.000
_cell.length_c   1.000
_cell.angle_alpha   90.00
_cell.angle_beta   90.00
_cell.angle_gamma   90.00
#
_symmetry.space_group_name_H-M   'P 1'
#
loop_
_entity.id
_entity.type
_entity.pdbx_description
1 polymer ?
#
loop_
_entity_poly.entity_id
_entity_poly.type
_entity_poly.pdbx_seq_one_letter_code
_entity_poly.pdbx_strand_id
1 'polypeptide(L)'
;MDNFSTFEKSDWIATGKKWSDAPPALKKIASHWFLVPQELEYEILPSPYIPIAKLLEFSLPLESTITTPDSTQYFSNRLPDLLSDALILRMRRLPIPDKKTVNKLLAVSRQSWLDGNQSVIYAHLGEHTATHYPLWILTYWAAVHDIKRNAWGPWKTCQAWVNAQKRLGKKYPARAALADETSLMLTMVPWGRGKPAGLADSEPFHTLWRFVGSHWLSGSQMDDMLELLRYKINSSPDSIRDTRIWGTALVPKLLDAYGSAAVGTYWTAPEMRWIRDLGKAIVRDRAALITSAHLGSTKDEPHWVAVIFDLTEGNAALRYGDSLGAEIPTEMAAACLWWLNQHTAEEISITNLPIAQQKDGFSCGMLVDNAQQHFVDPEVPLTGAESWPEARLEVFNKICTRSLEQLEIERALAREEDEAQSDDDTSDHHTATTPLAADLDSDSDDSPIPLLRRTARHAQFTFTSPASSTSTPASISLKRPKGHVDALATPNPSPAKHRIFKRNRDNGVPSSPPPSRPLFPPSASPVPRRSVNEDVFGPLQATRPNGYRSDSEREEAGGIANDDEYNWGPEDDAPPVDSSPPAVTTTTAAADAVSDDDDDDLPGLQDVSDSDASDDSDDDSDDSDGSSDKRPRTPAPPPRSPRSPAPLSRSKPVAAAKSKITSYWKVETAEEKAVRLEKDAREYAAHSEQVRMREMQAQRRQKVRDRERGNERMRQHRDRIRKAKIADGWVPGKTGKKRVS
;
A
#
# COMPACT_ATOMS: atom_id res chain seq x y z
N MET A 1 -19.42 -2.07 33.61
CA MET A 1 -20.55 -1.67 32.75
C MET A 1 -21.44 -0.82 33.61
N ASP A 2 -21.28 0.50 33.52
CA ASP A 2 -22.02 1.44 34.35
C ASP A 2 -23.53 1.29 34.15
N ASN A 3 -24.30 1.50 35.22
CA ASN A 3 -25.76 1.54 35.24
C ASN A 3 -26.27 2.59 34.24
N PHE A 4 -26.40 2.22 32.97
CA PHE A 4 -27.27 2.93 32.06
C PHE A 4 -28.67 2.83 32.65
N SER A 5 -29.13 3.92 33.26
CA SER A 5 -30.53 4.18 33.60
C SER A 5 -31.42 3.50 32.56
N THR A 6 -32.34 2.66 33.02
CA THR A 6 -33.23 1.82 32.23
C THR A 6 -33.79 2.62 31.05
N PHE A 7 -33.19 2.43 29.89
CA PHE A 7 -33.61 3.09 28.67
C PHE A 7 -34.84 2.35 28.16
N GLU A 8 -36.01 2.99 28.25
CA GLU A 8 -37.24 2.43 27.66
C GLU A 8 -37.31 2.78 26.18
N LYS A 9 -37.06 1.79 25.32
CA LYS A 9 -37.11 1.93 23.85
C LYS A 9 -38.46 2.51 23.36
N SER A 10 -39.54 2.18 24.05
CA SER A 10 -40.91 2.66 23.79
C SER A 10 -41.07 4.17 23.90
N ASP A 11 -40.25 4.85 24.71
CA ASP A 11 -40.35 6.29 24.89
C ASP A 11 -39.82 7.09 23.70
N TRP A 12 -39.09 6.44 22.79
CA TRP A 12 -38.39 7.10 21.69
C TRP A 12 -38.80 6.62 20.33
N ILE A 13 -38.97 5.30 20.15
CA ILE A 13 -39.30 4.72 18.86
C ILE A 13 -40.79 4.90 18.54
N ALA A 14 -41.10 5.36 17.33
CA ALA A 14 -42.43 5.66 16.82
C ALA A 14 -43.19 6.77 17.59
N THR A 15 -42.47 7.68 18.25
CA THR A 15 -43.07 8.77 19.06
C THR A 15 -43.07 10.14 18.37
N GLY A 16 -42.61 10.21 17.11
CA GLY A 16 -42.50 11.47 16.34
C GLY A 16 -41.35 12.39 16.79
N LYS A 17 -40.43 11.87 17.62
CA LYS A 17 -39.22 12.60 18.05
C LYS A 17 -38.20 12.71 16.93
N LYS A 18 -37.43 13.80 16.95
CA LYS A 18 -36.36 14.04 15.97
C LYS A 18 -35.02 13.47 16.43
N TRP A 19 -34.24 12.97 15.49
CA TRP A 19 -32.90 12.45 15.73
C TRP A 19 -31.91 13.49 16.27
N SER A 20 -32.08 14.76 15.86
CA SER A 20 -31.30 15.89 16.40
C SER A 20 -31.37 15.96 17.92
N ASP A 21 -32.52 15.59 18.49
CA ASP A 21 -32.87 15.76 19.90
C ASP A 21 -32.58 14.47 20.71
N ALA A 22 -32.08 13.42 20.05
CA ALA A 22 -31.80 12.14 20.69
C ALA A 22 -30.60 12.25 21.66
N PRO A 23 -30.71 11.73 22.90
CA PRO A 23 -29.63 11.75 23.88
C PRO A 23 -28.45 10.85 23.43
N PRO A 24 -27.21 11.12 23.88
CA PRO A 24 -26.03 10.34 23.47
C PRO A 24 -26.17 8.82 23.71
N ALA A 25 -26.83 8.40 24.79
CA ALA A 25 -27.07 6.99 25.08
C ALA A 25 -27.93 6.32 23.99
N LEU A 26 -28.99 7.01 23.52
CA LEU A 26 -29.82 6.54 22.42
C LEU A 26 -29.03 6.48 21.11
N LYS A 27 -28.19 7.49 20.85
CA LYS A 27 -27.33 7.52 19.66
C LYS A 27 -26.39 6.31 19.61
N LYS A 28 -25.82 5.93 20.75
CA LYS A 28 -25.00 4.72 20.91
C LYS A 28 -25.79 3.42 20.73
N ILE A 29 -27.02 3.33 21.24
CA ILE A 29 -27.87 2.14 21.01
C ILE A 29 -28.22 2.01 19.52
N ALA A 30 -28.60 3.12 18.89
CA ALA A 30 -28.93 3.13 17.48
C ALA A 30 -27.74 2.72 16.62
N SER A 31 -26.50 3.10 16.94
CA SER A 31 -25.33 2.73 16.13
C SER A 31 -25.21 1.23 15.93
N HIS A 32 -25.52 0.42 16.96
CA HIS A 32 -25.48 -1.04 16.87
C HIS A 32 -26.42 -1.65 15.83
N TRP A 33 -27.56 -1.02 15.52
CA TRP A 33 -28.49 -1.52 14.49
C TRP A 33 -27.96 -1.37 13.06
N PHE A 34 -26.93 -0.56 12.88
CA PHE A 34 -26.33 -0.25 11.58
C PHE A 34 -24.90 -0.78 11.47
N LEU A 35 -24.41 -1.52 12.46
CA LEU A 35 -23.14 -2.23 12.36
C LEU A 35 -23.38 -3.58 11.71
N VAL A 36 -22.59 -3.91 10.69
CA VAL A 36 -22.58 -5.25 10.09
C VAL A 36 -22.06 -6.21 11.16
N PRO A 37 -22.75 -7.33 11.46
CA PRO A 37 -22.25 -8.34 12.38
C PRO A 37 -20.89 -8.86 11.91
N GLN A 38 -19.92 -8.96 12.83
CA GLN A 38 -18.54 -9.33 12.49
C GLN A 38 -18.45 -10.70 11.83
N GLU A 39 -19.32 -11.63 12.21
CA GLU A 39 -19.38 -12.99 11.64
C GLU A 39 -19.79 -12.96 10.16
N LEU A 40 -20.66 -12.02 9.79
CA LEU A 40 -21.16 -11.86 8.42
C LEU A 40 -20.23 -11.01 7.58
N GLU A 41 -19.52 -10.06 8.19
CA GLU A 41 -18.62 -9.14 7.50
C GLU A 41 -17.62 -9.89 6.62
N TYR A 42 -16.96 -10.92 7.17
CA TYR A 42 -16.00 -11.75 6.43
C TYR A 42 -16.63 -12.64 5.35
N GLU A 43 -17.93 -12.88 5.40
CA GLU A 43 -18.65 -13.70 4.42
C GLU A 43 -19.16 -12.86 3.23
N ILE A 44 -19.60 -11.63 3.50
CA ILE A 44 -20.25 -10.77 2.51
C ILE A 44 -19.33 -9.69 1.92
N LEU A 45 -18.24 -9.34 2.62
CA LEU A 45 -17.21 -8.42 2.16
C LEU A 45 -15.85 -9.15 2.06
N PRO A 46 -14.97 -8.73 1.12
CA PRO A 46 -13.62 -9.28 1.07
C PRO A 46 -12.85 -8.88 2.33
N SER A 47 -12.29 -9.86 3.04
CA SER A 47 -11.43 -9.58 4.21
C SER A 47 -10.25 -8.67 3.81
N PRO A 48 -9.87 -7.65 4.59
CA PRO A 48 -8.79 -6.73 4.25
C PRO A 48 -7.41 -7.42 4.14
N TYR A 49 -7.29 -8.64 4.66
CA TYR A 49 -6.07 -9.44 4.65
C TYR A 49 -5.93 -10.36 3.43
N ILE A 50 -6.95 -10.49 2.58
CA ILE A 50 -6.80 -11.28 1.35
C ILE A 50 -5.91 -10.55 0.34
N PRO A 51 -5.18 -11.28 -0.52
CA PRO A 51 -4.38 -10.64 -1.56
C PRO A 51 -5.22 -9.85 -2.57
N ILE A 52 -4.62 -8.82 -3.19
CA ILE A 52 -5.27 -8.02 -4.24
C ILE A 52 -5.82 -8.90 -5.38
N ALA A 53 -5.11 -9.95 -5.79
CA ALA A 53 -5.61 -10.90 -6.80
C ALA A 53 -6.92 -11.57 -6.36
N LYS A 54 -7.04 -11.92 -5.07
CA LYS A 54 -8.26 -12.50 -4.50
C LYS A 54 -9.38 -11.50 -4.32
N LEU A 55 -9.07 -10.22 -4.06
CA LEU A 55 -10.05 -9.15 -4.14
C LEU A 55 -10.68 -9.06 -5.54
N LEU A 56 -9.87 -9.16 -6.60
CA LEU A 56 -10.36 -9.07 -7.98
C LEU A 56 -11.25 -10.26 -8.39
N GLU A 57 -11.00 -11.44 -7.80
CA GLU A 57 -11.85 -12.63 -7.95
C GLU A 57 -13.13 -12.57 -7.09
N PHE A 58 -13.17 -11.70 -6.08
CA PHE A 58 -14.30 -11.59 -5.16
C PHE A 58 -15.52 -11.01 -5.89
N SER A 59 -16.64 -11.74 -5.86
CA SER A 59 -17.90 -11.29 -6.46
C SER A 59 -18.56 -10.24 -5.57
N LEU A 60 -18.52 -8.98 -6.03
CA LEU A 60 -19.24 -7.85 -5.44
C LEU A 60 -20.57 -7.66 -6.18
N PRO A 61 -21.68 -7.38 -5.46
CA PRO A 61 -22.98 -7.19 -6.09
C PRO A 61 -22.96 -6.04 -7.10
N LEU A 62 -23.72 -6.13 -8.19
CA LEU A 62 -23.78 -5.09 -9.23
C LEU A 62 -24.51 -3.83 -8.74
N GLU A 63 -24.26 -2.68 -9.36
CA GLU A 63 -25.05 -1.47 -9.12
C GLU A 63 -26.32 -1.52 -9.97
N SER A 64 -27.47 -1.13 -9.40
CA SER A 64 -28.72 -1.09 -10.13
C SER A 64 -28.76 0.12 -11.06
N THR A 65 -29.23 -0.09 -12.28
CA THR A 65 -29.51 0.96 -13.26
C THR A 65 -30.97 1.40 -13.26
N ILE A 66 -31.80 0.84 -12.37
CA ILE A 66 -33.23 1.12 -12.29
C ILE A 66 -33.45 2.45 -11.57
N THR A 67 -34.46 3.21 -12.00
CA THR A 67 -34.88 4.47 -11.36
C THR A 67 -35.07 4.26 -9.86
N THR A 68 -34.40 5.08 -9.06
CA THR A 68 -34.44 4.92 -7.61
C THR A 68 -35.74 5.47 -7.04
N PRO A 69 -36.49 4.65 -6.28
CA PRO A 69 -37.69 5.10 -5.60
C PRO A 69 -37.36 6.13 -4.51
N ASP A 70 -38.42 6.74 -3.97
CA ASP A 70 -38.29 7.63 -2.82
C ASP A 70 -37.63 6.90 -1.64
N SER A 71 -36.78 7.61 -0.89
CA SER A 71 -36.02 7.02 0.22
C SER A 71 -36.92 6.38 1.30
N THR A 72 -38.15 6.87 1.48
CA THR A 72 -39.11 6.28 2.42
C THR A 72 -39.55 4.87 2.04
N GLN A 73 -39.58 4.55 0.73
CA GLN A 73 -40.00 3.23 0.24
C GLN A 73 -39.01 2.12 0.56
N TYR A 74 -37.77 2.46 0.92
CA TYR A 74 -36.77 1.49 1.34
C TYR A 74 -36.97 1.01 2.77
N PHE A 75 -37.67 1.75 3.62
CA PHE A 75 -37.81 1.42 5.03
C PHE A 75 -39.15 0.73 5.31
N SER A 76 -39.14 -0.24 6.22
CA SER A 76 -40.33 -0.98 6.62
C SER A 76 -40.41 -1.09 8.14
N ASN A 77 -41.63 -1.02 8.66
CA ASN A 77 -41.93 -1.23 10.08
C ASN A 77 -41.91 -2.71 10.49
N ARG A 78 -41.83 -3.63 9.51
CA ARG A 78 -41.73 -5.07 9.75
C ARG A 78 -40.35 -5.44 10.26
N LEU A 79 -40.30 -6.50 11.07
CA LEU A 79 -39.04 -7.09 11.51
C LEU A 79 -38.26 -7.65 10.30
N PRO A 80 -36.91 -7.66 10.36
CA PRO A 80 -36.12 -8.32 9.33
C PRO A 80 -36.41 -9.82 9.30
N ASP A 81 -36.39 -10.39 8.11
CA ASP A 81 -36.46 -11.84 7.91
C ASP A 81 -35.23 -12.52 8.53
N LEU A 82 -35.38 -13.78 8.94
CA LEU A 82 -34.27 -14.55 9.50
C LEU A 82 -33.15 -14.71 8.46
N LEU A 83 -31.93 -14.34 8.85
CA LEU A 83 -30.73 -14.48 8.02
C LEU A 83 -30.36 -15.95 7.89
N SER A 84 -30.68 -16.52 6.73
CA SER A 84 -30.23 -17.85 6.31
C SER A 84 -29.07 -17.73 5.31
N ASP A 85 -28.27 -18.79 5.16
CA ASP A 85 -27.18 -18.85 4.16
C ASP A 85 -27.67 -18.51 2.75
N ALA A 86 -28.89 -18.94 2.40
CA ALA A 86 -29.53 -18.61 1.13
C ALA A 86 -29.79 -17.10 0.98
N LEU A 87 -30.18 -16.43 2.07
CA LEU A 87 -30.41 -14.99 2.10
C LEU A 87 -29.09 -14.21 2.02
N ILE A 88 -28.05 -14.68 2.72
CA ILE A 88 -26.70 -14.10 2.66
C ILE A 88 -26.12 -14.23 1.24
N LEU A 89 -26.23 -15.41 0.63
CA LEU A 89 -25.83 -15.63 -0.75
C LEU A 89 -26.62 -14.75 -1.72
N ARG A 90 -27.91 -14.54 -1.47
CA ARG A 90 -28.75 -13.63 -2.25
C ARG A 90 -28.28 -12.19 -2.12
N MET A 91 -27.95 -11.70 -0.92
CA MET A 91 -27.43 -10.35 -0.69
C MET A 91 -26.19 -10.04 -1.53
N ARG A 92 -25.27 -11.01 -1.65
CA ARG A 92 -24.05 -10.88 -2.46
C ARG A 92 -24.32 -10.76 -3.96
N ARG A 93 -25.49 -11.20 -4.43
CA ARG A 93 -25.85 -11.27 -5.86
C ARG A 93 -26.85 -10.19 -6.28
N LEU A 94 -27.66 -9.69 -5.35
CA LEU A 94 -28.67 -8.69 -5.67
C LEU A 94 -28.03 -7.36 -6.06
N PRO A 95 -28.50 -6.69 -7.12
CA PRO A 95 -28.06 -5.34 -7.43
C PRO A 95 -28.32 -4.40 -6.25
N ILE A 96 -27.34 -3.60 -5.87
CA ILE A 96 -27.45 -2.57 -4.82
C ILE A 96 -27.88 -1.23 -5.42
N PRO A 97 -28.53 -0.32 -4.65
CA PRO A 97 -28.82 1.02 -5.13
C PRO A 97 -27.53 1.78 -5.48
N ASP A 98 -27.64 2.84 -6.28
CA ASP A 98 -26.49 3.69 -6.61
C ASP A 98 -25.93 4.43 -5.37
N LYS A 99 -24.67 4.89 -5.47
CA LYS A 99 -23.97 5.54 -4.33
C LYS A 99 -24.73 6.76 -3.79
N LYS A 100 -25.35 7.57 -4.66
CA LYS A 100 -26.11 8.76 -4.25
C LYS A 100 -27.36 8.36 -3.48
N THR A 101 -28.04 7.31 -3.90
CA THR A 101 -29.20 6.75 -3.18
C THR A 101 -28.79 6.14 -1.84
N VAL A 102 -27.72 5.34 -1.78
CA VAL A 102 -27.21 4.79 -0.50
C VAL A 102 -26.86 5.91 0.48
N ASN A 103 -26.21 6.97 0.03
CA ASN A 103 -25.89 8.12 0.88
C ASN A 103 -27.14 8.83 1.41
N LYS A 104 -28.17 9.02 0.58
CA LYS A 104 -29.46 9.57 1.04
C LYS A 104 -30.12 8.67 2.09
N LEU A 105 -30.13 7.36 1.85
CA LEU A 105 -30.68 6.38 2.79
C LEU A 105 -29.94 6.42 4.12
N LEU A 106 -28.60 6.47 4.11
CA LEU A 106 -27.80 6.61 5.33
C LEU A 106 -28.11 7.91 6.07
N ALA A 107 -28.26 9.03 5.36
CA ALA A 107 -28.58 10.33 5.96
C ALA A 107 -29.92 10.32 6.70
N VAL A 108 -30.95 9.65 6.17
CA VAL A 108 -32.28 9.56 6.79
C VAL A 108 -32.45 8.37 7.73
N SER A 109 -31.55 7.38 7.67
CA SER A 109 -31.69 6.08 8.34
C SER A 109 -31.94 6.16 9.85
N ARG A 110 -31.28 7.09 10.53
CA ARG A 110 -31.41 7.28 11.98
C ARG A 110 -32.78 7.83 12.36
N GLN A 111 -33.30 8.75 11.54
CA GLN A 111 -34.66 9.24 11.71
C GLN A 111 -35.66 8.14 11.38
N SER A 112 -35.49 7.40 10.27
CA SER A 112 -36.36 6.29 9.92
C SER A 112 -36.44 5.23 11.02
N TRP A 113 -35.33 4.93 11.69
CA TRP A 113 -35.30 4.02 12.84
C TRP A 113 -36.08 4.58 14.04
N LEU A 114 -35.91 5.87 14.36
CA LEU A 114 -36.72 6.56 15.38
C LEU A 114 -38.21 6.57 15.02
N ASP A 115 -38.55 6.63 13.74
CA ASP A 115 -39.93 6.62 13.25
C ASP A 115 -40.58 5.22 13.34
N GLY A 116 -39.85 4.21 13.83
CA GLY A 116 -40.37 2.85 14.04
C GLY A 116 -40.05 1.87 12.91
N ASN A 117 -39.24 2.26 11.93
CA ASN A 117 -38.78 1.32 10.91
C ASN A 117 -37.74 0.37 11.49
N GLN A 118 -37.90 -0.92 11.19
CA GLN A 118 -37.09 -2.01 11.77
C GLN A 118 -36.30 -2.77 10.71
N SER A 119 -36.61 -2.59 9.43
CA SER A 119 -35.95 -3.26 8.32
C SER A 119 -35.87 -2.38 7.08
N VAL A 120 -35.07 -2.83 6.11
CA VAL A 120 -34.91 -2.24 4.78
C VAL A 120 -35.33 -3.26 3.71
N ILE A 121 -35.99 -2.80 2.66
CA ILE A 121 -36.33 -3.59 1.48
C ILE A 121 -35.56 -3.10 0.25
N TYR A 122 -35.36 -3.98 -0.74
CA TYR A 122 -34.73 -3.61 -2.02
C TYR A 122 -35.76 -2.94 -2.94
N ALA A 123 -36.25 -1.76 -2.55
CA ALA A 123 -37.36 -1.07 -3.24
C ALA A 123 -37.09 -0.84 -4.75
N HIS A 124 -35.83 -0.65 -5.16
CA HIS A 124 -35.45 -0.47 -6.57
C HIS A 124 -35.56 -1.75 -7.42
N LEU A 125 -35.78 -2.91 -6.83
CA LEU A 125 -35.98 -4.17 -7.57
C LEU A 125 -37.47 -4.47 -7.83
N GLY A 126 -38.37 -3.54 -7.46
CA GLY A 126 -39.81 -3.67 -7.63
C GLY A 126 -40.49 -4.52 -6.56
N GLU A 127 -41.81 -4.68 -6.69
CA GLU A 127 -42.67 -5.32 -5.68
C GLU A 127 -42.37 -6.82 -5.43
N HIS A 128 -41.58 -7.45 -6.31
CA HIS A 128 -41.27 -8.88 -6.20
C HIS A 128 -40.22 -9.21 -5.12
N THR A 129 -39.57 -8.21 -4.52
CA THR A 129 -38.65 -8.43 -3.39
C THR A 129 -39.33 -8.08 -2.06
N ALA A 130 -40.20 -8.97 -1.58
CA ALA A 130 -40.87 -8.84 -0.27
C ALA A 130 -39.96 -9.14 0.94
N THR A 131 -38.65 -9.29 0.71
CA THR A 131 -37.69 -9.69 1.74
C THR A 131 -37.24 -8.48 2.56
N HIS A 132 -37.32 -8.59 3.87
CA HIS A 132 -36.99 -7.54 4.84
C HIS A 132 -35.60 -7.77 5.40
N TYR A 133 -34.66 -6.87 5.10
CA TYR A 133 -33.28 -6.96 5.53
C TYR A 133 -33.04 -6.14 6.80
N PRO A 134 -32.09 -6.52 7.65
CA PRO A 134 -31.68 -5.70 8.78
C PRO A 134 -31.19 -4.30 8.35
N LEU A 135 -31.32 -3.30 9.23
CA LEU A 135 -30.93 -1.92 8.95
C LEU A 135 -29.43 -1.75 8.59
N TRP A 136 -28.55 -2.64 9.08
CA TRP A 136 -27.13 -2.65 8.73
C TRP A 136 -26.84 -2.93 7.25
N ILE A 137 -27.83 -3.39 6.47
CA ILE A 137 -27.69 -3.57 5.02
C ILE A 137 -27.25 -2.28 4.31
N LEU A 138 -27.63 -1.12 4.84
CA LEU A 138 -27.22 0.19 4.29
C LEU A 138 -25.70 0.39 4.42
N THR A 139 -25.14 0.01 5.56
CA THR A 139 -23.69 0.06 5.82
C THR A 139 -22.94 -0.93 4.92
N TYR A 140 -23.51 -2.12 4.71
CA TYR A 140 -22.98 -3.08 3.74
C TYR A 140 -22.94 -2.51 2.32
N TRP A 141 -24.04 -1.92 1.83
CA TRP A 141 -24.06 -1.31 0.49
C TRP A 141 -23.04 -0.18 0.34
N ALA A 142 -22.89 0.65 1.38
CA ALA A 142 -21.89 1.71 1.39
C ALA A 142 -20.46 1.15 1.33
N ALA A 143 -20.16 0.10 2.09
CA ALA A 143 -18.87 -0.59 2.05
C ALA A 143 -18.60 -1.21 0.67
N VAL A 144 -19.59 -1.84 0.03
CA VAL A 144 -19.45 -2.37 -1.33
C VAL A 144 -19.12 -1.26 -2.33
N HIS A 145 -19.79 -0.12 -2.25
CA HIS A 145 -19.50 1.05 -3.10
C HIS A 145 -18.09 1.58 -2.89
N ASP A 146 -17.66 1.66 -1.64
CA ASP A 146 -16.32 2.11 -1.28
C ASP A 146 -15.24 1.19 -1.85
N ILE A 147 -15.37 -0.13 -1.61
CA ILE A 147 -14.46 -1.15 -2.13
C ILE A 147 -14.42 -1.12 -3.66
N LYS A 148 -15.58 -1.03 -4.33
CA LYS A 148 -15.65 -0.95 -5.79
C LYS A 148 -14.90 0.25 -6.34
N ARG A 149 -15.13 1.43 -5.76
CA ARG A 149 -14.59 2.69 -6.26
C ARG A 149 -13.10 2.84 -5.95
N ASN A 150 -12.69 2.51 -4.73
CA ASN A 150 -11.36 2.87 -4.24
C ASN A 150 -10.34 1.72 -4.40
N ALA A 151 -10.80 0.48 -4.48
CA ALA A 151 -9.91 -0.68 -4.57
C ALA A 151 -10.17 -1.52 -5.83
N TRP A 152 -11.33 -2.18 -5.95
CA TRP A 152 -11.58 -3.18 -6.99
C TRP A 152 -11.54 -2.60 -8.41
N GLY A 153 -12.19 -1.46 -8.64
CA GLY A 153 -12.26 -0.80 -9.96
C GLY A 153 -10.90 -0.37 -10.48
N PRO A 154 -10.12 0.42 -9.70
CA PRO A 154 -8.76 0.79 -10.06
C PRO A 154 -7.88 -0.44 -10.33
N TRP A 155 -7.84 -1.40 -9.40
CA TRP A 155 -7.01 -2.60 -9.56
C TRP A 155 -7.39 -3.47 -10.76
N LYS A 156 -8.66 -3.49 -11.16
CA LYS A 156 -9.09 -4.20 -12.38
C LYS A 156 -8.50 -3.55 -13.63
N THR A 157 -8.43 -2.22 -13.67
CA THR A 157 -7.76 -1.46 -14.73
C THR A 157 -6.25 -1.72 -14.72
N CYS A 158 -5.63 -1.67 -13.54
CA CYS A 158 -4.21 -1.97 -13.36
C CYS A 158 -3.86 -3.39 -13.83
N GLN A 159 -4.67 -4.41 -13.48
CA GLN A 159 -4.45 -5.79 -13.90
C GLN A 159 -4.50 -5.94 -15.43
N ALA A 160 -5.45 -5.27 -16.09
CA ALA A 160 -5.52 -5.24 -17.55
C ALA A 160 -4.26 -4.58 -18.16
N TRP A 161 -3.78 -3.50 -17.54
CA TRP A 161 -2.55 -2.81 -17.96
C TRP A 161 -1.30 -3.69 -17.78
N VAL A 162 -1.13 -4.36 -16.63
CA VAL A 162 -0.02 -5.31 -16.38
C VAL A 162 -0.01 -6.41 -17.42
N ASN A 163 -1.18 -7.00 -17.72
CA ASN A 163 -1.32 -8.02 -18.75
C ASN A 163 -0.99 -7.49 -20.16
N ALA A 164 -1.26 -6.21 -20.44
CA ALA A 164 -0.81 -5.58 -21.67
C ALA A 164 0.72 -5.46 -21.73
N GLN A 165 1.38 -5.07 -20.63
CA GLN A 165 2.84 -4.99 -20.58
C GLN A 165 3.51 -6.35 -20.79
N LYS A 166 2.95 -7.44 -20.22
CA LYS A 166 3.43 -8.81 -20.48
C LYS A 166 3.41 -9.19 -21.95
N ARG A 167 2.33 -8.87 -22.66
CA ARG A 167 2.17 -9.17 -24.09
C ARG A 167 3.21 -8.45 -24.96
N LEU A 168 3.79 -7.36 -24.47
CA LEU A 168 4.88 -6.64 -25.15
C LEU A 168 6.26 -7.29 -24.95
N GLY A 169 6.37 -8.44 -24.26
CA GLY A 169 7.64 -9.05 -23.88
C GLY A 169 8.62 -9.38 -25.02
N LYS A 170 8.14 -9.57 -26.26
CA LYS A 170 9.02 -9.69 -27.44
C LYS A 170 9.80 -8.41 -27.73
N LYS A 171 9.16 -7.24 -27.52
CA LYS A 171 9.73 -5.92 -27.79
C LYS A 171 10.49 -5.37 -26.58
N TYR A 172 9.95 -5.60 -25.38
CA TYR A 172 10.48 -5.08 -24.12
C TYR A 172 10.59 -6.20 -23.08
N PRO A 173 11.64 -7.05 -23.16
CA PRO A 173 11.75 -8.22 -22.28
C PRO A 173 11.91 -7.85 -20.79
N ALA A 174 12.66 -6.79 -20.47
CA ALA A 174 12.81 -6.31 -19.09
C ALA A 174 11.46 -5.86 -18.49
N ARG A 175 10.65 -5.13 -19.28
CA ARG A 175 9.31 -4.70 -18.89
C ARG A 175 8.37 -5.86 -18.62
N ALA A 176 8.39 -6.88 -19.48
CA ALA A 176 7.55 -8.06 -19.28
C ALA A 176 7.96 -8.83 -18.02
N ALA A 177 9.26 -8.96 -17.73
CA ALA A 177 9.73 -9.57 -16.50
C ALA A 177 9.24 -8.81 -15.25
N LEU A 178 9.32 -7.47 -15.25
CA LEU A 178 8.77 -6.65 -14.16
C LEU A 178 7.25 -6.81 -14.04
N ALA A 179 6.52 -6.92 -15.15
CA ALA A 179 5.07 -7.15 -15.15
C ALA A 179 4.69 -8.54 -14.62
N ASP A 180 5.52 -9.56 -14.87
CA ASP A 180 5.37 -10.89 -14.28
C ASP A 180 5.58 -10.86 -12.76
N GLU A 181 6.64 -10.19 -12.31
CA GLU A 181 6.89 -9.96 -10.89
C GLU A 181 5.76 -9.17 -10.22
N THR A 182 5.26 -8.10 -10.85
CA THR A 182 4.09 -7.35 -10.38
C THR A 182 2.89 -8.26 -10.20
N SER A 183 2.63 -9.16 -11.14
CA SER A 183 1.52 -10.11 -11.02
C SER A 183 1.71 -11.08 -9.84
N LEU A 184 2.94 -11.49 -9.56
CA LEU A 184 3.25 -12.29 -8.38
C LEU A 184 2.95 -11.48 -7.10
N MET A 185 3.39 -10.22 -7.03
CA MET A 185 3.12 -9.33 -5.88
C MET A 185 1.61 -9.18 -5.61
N LEU A 186 0.77 -9.08 -6.65
CA LEU A 186 -0.68 -9.03 -6.48
C LEU A 186 -1.27 -10.29 -5.79
N THR A 187 -0.58 -11.42 -5.85
CA THR A 187 -1.00 -12.66 -5.15
C THR A 187 -0.54 -12.73 -3.70
N MET A 188 0.34 -11.82 -3.26
CA MET A 188 0.95 -11.83 -1.92
C MET A 188 0.48 -10.66 -1.05
N VAL A 189 0.30 -9.48 -1.65
CA VAL A 189 0.04 -8.23 -0.92
C VAL A 189 -1.43 -8.12 -0.51
N PRO A 190 -1.75 -7.93 0.78
CA PRO A 190 -3.13 -7.76 1.24
C PRO A 190 -3.73 -6.46 0.70
N TRP A 191 -5.02 -6.39 0.37
CA TRP A 191 -5.58 -5.18 -0.25
C TRP A 191 -6.01 -4.09 0.76
N GLY A 192 -6.54 -4.48 1.91
CA GLY A 192 -7.21 -3.56 2.85
C GLY A 192 -6.42 -3.28 4.11
N ARG A 193 -5.28 -3.96 4.33
CA ARG A 193 -4.38 -3.67 5.45
C ARG A 193 -3.59 -2.39 5.17
N GLY A 194 -3.35 -1.59 6.21
CA GLY A 194 -2.39 -0.48 6.15
C GLY A 194 -0.98 -0.96 5.77
N LYS A 195 -0.24 -0.11 5.06
CA LYS A 195 1.20 -0.29 4.86
C LYS A 195 1.90 -0.39 6.22
N PRO A 196 2.90 -1.28 6.36
CA PRO A 196 3.63 -1.43 7.62
C PRO A 196 4.53 -0.21 7.89
N ALA A 197 5.01 -0.08 9.12
CA ALA A 197 5.88 1.03 9.50
C ALA A 197 7.17 1.07 8.67
N GLY A 198 7.66 2.27 8.34
CA GLY A 198 8.84 2.44 7.48
C GLY A 198 8.50 2.60 5.99
N LEU A 199 7.22 2.79 5.66
CA LEU A 199 6.77 3.57 4.51
C LEU A 199 6.19 4.91 5.01
N ALA A 200 5.81 5.79 4.08
CA ALA A 200 5.47 7.17 4.39
C ALA A 200 4.28 7.34 5.34
N ASP A 201 3.28 6.48 5.21
CA ASP A 201 2.01 6.56 5.92
C ASP A 201 1.42 5.18 6.19
N SER A 202 0.30 5.17 6.90
CA SER A 202 -0.49 3.96 7.18
C SER A 202 -1.62 3.74 6.17
N GLU A 203 -1.54 4.32 4.96
CA GLU A 203 -2.57 4.10 3.95
C GLU A 203 -2.69 2.62 3.61
N PRO A 204 -3.89 2.12 3.28
CA PRO A 204 -4.06 0.75 2.85
C PRO A 204 -3.33 0.44 1.54
N PHE A 205 -2.83 -0.79 1.41
CA PHE A 205 -2.16 -1.26 0.18
C PHE A 205 -2.96 -1.07 -1.12
N HIS A 206 -4.29 -1.03 -1.06
CA HIS A 206 -5.06 -0.81 -2.27
C HIS A 206 -4.69 0.53 -2.93
N THR A 207 -4.24 1.56 -2.21
CA THR A 207 -3.85 2.86 -2.81
C THR A 207 -2.62 2.77 -3.73
N LEU A 208 -1.83 1.69 -3.64
CA LEU A 208 -0.67 1.44 -4.51
C LEU A 208 -1.04 1.22 -5.99
N TRP A 209 -2.33 1.10 -6.34
CA TRP A 209 -2.78 1.00 -7.73
C TRP A 209 -2.28 2.17 -8.59
N ARG A 210 -2.02 3.33 -7.99
CA ARG A 210 -1.51 4.53 -8.67
C ARG A 210 -0.14 4.34 -9.30
N PHE A 211 0.70 3.44 -8.78
CA PHE A 211 1.96 3.07 -9.41
C PHE A 211 1.76 2.24 -10.68
N VAL A 212 0.63 1.53 -10.82
CA VAL A 212 0.42 0.54 -11.88
C VAL A 212 -0.57 1.08 -12.92
N GLY A 213 -0.06 1.72 -13.97
CA GLY A 213 -0.92 2.28 -15.04
C GLY A 213 -0.56 3.71 -15.39
N SER A 214 -1.54 4.48 -15.84
CA SER A 214 -1.39 5.86 -16.34
C SER A 214 -2.09 6.83 -15.41
N HIS A 215 -1.67 6.83 -14.14
CA HIS A 215 -2.34 7.51 -13.04
C HIS A 215 -1.41 8.49 -12.35
N TRP A 216 -1.94 9.61 -11.92
CA TRP A 216 -1.22 10.57 -11.09
C TRP A 216 -0.86 9.95 -9.73
N LEU A 217 0.36 10.19 -9.27
CA LEU A 217 0.76 9.84 -7.91
C LEU A 217 0.21 10.87 -6.93
N SER A 218 -0.21 10.43 -5.74
CA SER A 218 -0.56 11.34 -4.64
C SER A 218 0.68 11.67 -3.80
N GLY A 219 0.51 12.53 -2.79
CA GLY A 219 1.58 12.80 -1.81
C GLY A 219 2.06 11.53 -1.11
N SER A 220 1.13 10.64 -0.74
CA SER A 220 1.44 9.32 -0.16
C SER A 220 2.42 8.52 -1.01
N GLN A 221 2.13 8.37 -2.31
CA GLN A 221 2.99 7.59 -3.21
C GLN A 221 4.33 8.28 -3.49
N MET A 222 4.36 9.62 -3.52
CA MET A 222 5.63 10.35 -3.60
C MET A 222 6.48 10.13 -2.35
N ASP A 223 5.85 10.13 -1.16
CA ASP A 223 6.55 9.88 0.09
C ASP A 223 7.02 8.43 0.21
N ASP A 224 6.27 7.45 -0.33
CA ASP A 224 6.73 6.05 -0.42
C ASP A 224 8.02 5.93 -1.24
N MET A 225 8.13 6.65 -2.37
CA MET A 225 9.35 6.69 -3.18
C MET A 225 10.51 7.39 -2.47
N LEU A 226 10.24 8.50 -1.78
CA LEU A 226 11.23 9.19 -0.94
C LEU A 226 11.74 8.29 0.19
N GLU A 227 10.90 7.43 0.76
CA GLU A 227 11.32 6.46 1.77
C GLU A 227 12.18 5.32 1.18
N LEU A 228 11.87 4.85 -0.03
CA LEU A 228 12.77 3.94 -0.76
C LEU A 228 14.15 4.57 -1.00
N LEU A 229 14.19 5.84 -1.40
CA LEU A 229 15.45 6.58 -1.57
C LEU A 229 16.17 6.75 -0.22
N ARG A 230 15.44 7.00 0.87
CA ARG A 230 16.01 7.12 2.22
C ARG A 230 16.66 5.83 2.65
N TYR A 231 16.00 4.70 2.40
CA TYR A 231 16.55 3.38 2.65
C TYR A 231 17.84 3.13 1.86
N LYS A 232 17.87 3.50 0.57
CA LYS A 232 19.07 3.40 -0.27
C LYS A 232 20.23 4.24 0.30
N ILE A 233 19.97 5.49 0.70
CA ILE A 233 20.97 6.39 1.29
C ILE A 233 21.48 5.84 2.63
N ASN A 234 20.60 5.36 3.50
CA ASN A 234 20.98 4.80 4.79
C ASN A 234 21.82 3.52 4.66
N SER A 235 21.71 2.82 3.53
CA SER A 235 22.54 1.65 3.20
C SER A 235 23.95 2.02 2.72
N SER A 236 24.20 3.30 2.40
CA SER A 236 25.48 3.85 1.96
C SER A 236 26.10 4.71 3.07
N PRO A 237 27.22 4.27 3.71
CA PRO A 237 27.86 5.02 4.78
C PRO A 237 28.35 6.43 4.39
N ASP A 238 28.63 6.65 3.12
CA ASP A 238 29.07 7.94 2.60
C ASP A 238 27.86 8.87 2.41
N SER A 239 26.79 8.38 1.78
CA SER A 239 25.62 9.19 1.45
C SER A 239 24.80 9.62 2.68
N ILE A 240 24.79 8.83 3.76
CA ILE A 240 23.99 9.13 4.96
C ILE A 240 24.44 10.40 5.69
N ARG A 241 25.71 10.79 5.55
CA ARG A 241 26.24 12.01 6.19
C ARG A 241 25.84 13.26 5.43
N ASP A 242 25.84 13.16 4.11
CA ASP A 242 25.79 14.30 3.23
C ASP A 242 24.40 14.52 2.63
N THR A 243 23.47 13.57 2.80
CA THR A 243 22.13 13.67 2.23
C THR A 243 21.04 13.34 3.24
N ARG A 244 20.01 14.17 3.25
CA ARG A 244 18.78 14.03 4.03
C ARG A 244 17.59 14.01 3.09
N ILE A 245 16.56 13.26 3.44
CA ILE A 245 15.31 13.20 2.68
C ILE A 245 14.16 13.64 3.56
N TRP A 246 13.26 14.45 3.01
CA TRP A 246 12.03 14.85 3.67
C TRP A 246 10.81 14.71 2.77
N GLY A 247 9.68 14.40 3.39
CA GLY A 247 8.42 14.19 2.69
C GLY A 247 7.84 15.45 2.04
N THR A 248 6.82 15.26 1.23
CA THR A 248 6.18 16.25 0.36
C THR A 248 5.54 17.42 1.09
N ALA A 249 5.28 17.30 2.40
CA ALA A 249 4.74 18.35 3.24
C ALA A 249 5.71 19.52 3.53
N LEU A 250 7.01 19.39 3.21
CA LEU A 250 8.00 20.43 3.49
C LEU A 250 7.68 21.74 2.76
N VAL A 251 7.53 21.69 1.43
CA VAL A 251 7.38 22.91 0.62
C VAL A 251 6.09 23.67 0.94
N PRO A 252 4.92 23.02 1.10
CA PRO A 252 3.72 23.70 1.60
C PRO A 252 3.96 24.41 2.93
N LYS A 253 4.68 23.77 3.87
CA LYS A 253 4.98 24.40 5.16
C LYS A 253 5.93 25.60 5.04
N LEU A 254 6.87 25.57 4.10
CA LEU A 254 7.74 26.70 3.81
C LEU A 254 6.95 27.88 3.23
N LEU A 255 5.98 27.61 2.35
CA LEU A 255 5.07 28.64 1.82
C LEU A 255 4.24 29.28 2.93
N ASP A 256 3.64 28.48 3.83
CA ASP A 256 2.90 28.99 4.99
C ASP A 256 3.77 29.89 5.89
N ALA A 257 4.98 29.42 6.17
CA ALA A 257 5.95 30.15 7.00
C ALA A 257 6.37 31.47 6.34
N TYR A 258 6.56 31.45 5.02
CA TYR A 258 6.91 32.63 4.23
C TYR A 258 5.78 33.66 4.21
N GLY A 259 4.53 33.22 3.99
CA GLY A 259 3.36 34.11 4.06
C GLY A 259 3.18 34.76 5.44
N SER A 260 3.63 34.08 6.50
CA SER A 260 3.62 34.58 7.88
C SER A 260 4.87 35.40 8.26
N ALA A 261 5.86 35.51 7.37
CA ALA A 261 7.16 36.10 7.69
C ALA A 261 7.06 37.57 8.13
N ALA A 262 6.09 38.33 7.60
CA ALA A 262 5.84 39.72 7.96
C ALA A 262 5.51 39.91 9.46
N VAL A 263 4.97 38.87 10.12
CA VAL A 263 4.61 38.88 11.54
C VAL A 263 5.81 38.48 12.43
N GLY A 264 6.91 37.99 11.84
CA GLY A 264 8.09 37.56 12.59
C GLY A 264 7.87 36.31 13.45
N THR A 265 6.82 35.53 13.17
CA THR A 265 6.45 34.34 13.97
C THR A 265 7.35 33.14 13.73
N TYR A 266 8.13 33.13 12.64
CA TYR A 266 8.94 31.98 12.25
C TYR A 266 9.83 31.45 13.38
N TRP A 267 10.44 32.31 14.20
CA TRP A 267 11.35 31.90 15.28
C TRP A 267 10.64 31.50 16.58
N THR A 268 9.42 31.98 16.81
CA THR A 268 8.70 31.85 18.08
C THR A 268 7.59 30.80 18.03
N ALA A 269 6.97 30.60 16.87
CA ALA A 269 5.87 29.67 16.64
C ALA A 269 6.28 28.22 16.95
N PRO A 270 5.58 27.50 17.86
CA PRO A 270 5.86 26.09 18.16
C PRO A 270 5.74 25.18 16.94
N GLU A 271 4.74 25.40 16.08
CA GLU A 271 4.46 24.63 14.86
C GLU A 271 5.55 24.77 13.79
N MET A 272 6.39 25.82 13.86
CA MET A 272 7.53 26.02 12.98
C MET A 272 8.83 25.41 13.54
N ARG A 273 8.80 24.81 14.74
CA ARG A 273 10.01 24.25 15.38
C ARG A 273 10.70 23.21 14.51
N TRP A 274 9.96 22.29 13.91
CA TRP A 274 10.56 21.20 13.17
C TRP A 274 11.27 21.67 11.88
N ILE A 275 10.70 22.62 11.11
CA ILE A 275 11.39 23.20 9.94
C ILE A 275 12.59 24.06 10.32
N ARG A 276 12.58 24.66 11.53
CA ARG A 276 13.76 25.36 12.06
C ARG A 276 14.88 24.39 12.39
N ASP A 277 14.54 23.32 13.10
CA ASP A 277 15.51 22.31 13.52
C ASP A 277 16.09 21.57 12.30
N LEU A 278 15.25 21.32 11.28
CA LEU A 278 15.68 20.81 9.99
C LEU A 278 16.67 21.76 9.29
N GLY A 279 16.33 23.05 9.19
CA GLY A 279 17.20 24.07 8.60
C GLY A 279 18.56 24.19 9.29
N LYS A 280 18.57 24.20 10.63
CA LYS A 280 19.82 24.17 11.41
C LYS A 280 20.62 22.90 11.16
N ALA A 281 19.96 21.75 11.07
CA ALA A 281 20.63 20.47 10.86
C ALA A 281 21.32 20.42 9.50
N ILE A 282 20.67 20.85 8.42
CA ILE A 282 21.26 20.83 7.07
C ILE A 282 22.44 21.79 6.94
N VAL A 283 22.38 22.96 7.60
CA VAL A 283 23.50 23.93 7.62
C VAL A 283 24.67 23.40 8.44
N ARG A 284 24.40 22.86 9.63
CA ARG A 284 25.43 22.31 10.52
C ARG A 284 26.17 21.16 9.85
N ASP A 285 25.43 20.27 9.20
CA ASP A 285 25.97 19.03 8.65
C ASP A 285 26.46 19.18 7.20
N ARG A 286 26.31 20.38 6.60
CA ARG A 286 26.66 20.64 5.18
C ARG A 286 26.01 19.64 4.23
N ALA A 287 24.75 19.30 4.51
CA ALA A 287 24.04 18.23 3.82
C ALA A 287 23.11 18.77 2.73
N ALA A 288 22.91 17.98 1.68
CA ALA A 288 21.81 18.13 0.75
C ALA A 288 20.49 17.67 1.40
N LEU A 289 19.41 18.40 1.18
CA LEU A 289 18.05 18.02 1.57
C LEU A 289 17.19 17.81 0.33
N ILE A 290 16.73 16.58 0.13
CA ILE A 290 15.91 16.17 -1.01
C ILE A 290 14.44 16.12 -0.59
N THR A 291 13.58 16.71 -1.42
CA THR A 291 12.11 16.61 -1.29
C THR A 291 11.41 16.78 -2.64
N SER A 292 10.10 16.60 -2.64
CA SER A 292 9.23 16.81 -3.81
C SER A 292 8.17 17.84 -3.48
N ALA A 293 7.72 18.61 -4.47
CA ALA A 293 6.65 19.59 -4.32
C ALA A 293 5.53 19.33 -5.31
N HIS A 294 4.28 19.56 -4.87
CA HIS A 294 3.10 19.53 -5.73
C HIS A 294 2.70 20.95 -6.11
N LEU A 295 2.57 21.23 -7.41
CA LEU A 295 2.24 22.57 -7.92
C LEU A 295 0.74 22.83 -8.08
N GLY A 296 -0.14 21.87 -7.76
CA GLY A 296 -1.58 22.00 -8.01
C GLY A 296 -2.30 23.13 -7.24
N SER A 297 -1.67 23.75 -6.24
CA SER A 297 -2.20 24.99 -5.62
C SER A 297 -1.86 26.26 -6.40
N THR A 298 -0.89 26.17 -7.31
CA THR A 298 -0.34 27.31 -8.07
C THR A 298 -0.66 27.24 -9.57
N LYS A 299 -0.99 26.06 -10.07
CA LYS A 299 -1.35 25.79 -11.47
C LYS A 299 -2.70 25.06 -11.50
N ASP A 300 -3.48 25.31 -12.55
CA ASP A 300 -4.76 24.62 -12.78
C ASP A 300 -4.60 23.11 -13.04
N GLU A 301 -3.36 22.64 -13.25
CA GLU A 301 -3.04 21.23 -13.46
C GLU A 301 -2.18 20.71 -12.30
N PRO A 302 -2.50 19.51 -11.73
CA PRO A 302 -1.62 18.86 -10.77
C PRO A 302 -0.24 18.68 -11.42
N HIS A 303 0.86 18.75 -10.65
CA HIS A 303 2.19 18.52 -11.20
C HIS A 303 3.20 18.30 -10.08
N TRP A 304 4.06 17.31 -10.23
CA TRP A 304 5.14 17.03 -9.28
C TRP A 304 6.46 17.56 -9.80
N VAL A 305 7.23 18.19 -8.90
CA VAL A 305 8.57 18.72 -9.20
C VAL A 305 9.57 18.33 -8.12
N ALA A 306 10.83 18.20 -8.50
CA ALA A 306 11.94 17.84 -7.63
C ALA A 306 12.57 19.10 -7.03
N VAL A 307 12.84 19.09 -5.72
CA VAL A 307 13.47 20.20 -5.01
C VAL A 307 14.61 19.67 -4.16
N ILE A 308 15.80 20.25 -4.32
CA ILE A 308 16.97 19.89 -3.53
C ILE A 308 17.61 21.15 -2.96
N PHE A 309 17.74 21.21 -1.64
CA PHE A 309 18.53 22.23 -0.95
C PHE A 309 19.94 21.68 -0.76
N ASP A 310 20.84 22.00 -1.69
CA ASP A 310 22.21 21.51 -1.70
C ASP A 310 23.11 22.49 -0.94
N LEU A 311 23.51 22.13 0.28
CA LEU A 311 24.44 22.91 1.12
C LEU A 311 25.80 22.21 1.27
N THR A 312 26.11 21.31 0.33
CA THR A 312 27.41 20.62 0.29
C THR A 312 28.55 21.59 -0.03
N GLU A 313 29.78 21.21 0.29
CA GLU A 313 30.93 22.13 0.28
C GLU A 313 31.12 22.85 -1.06
N GLY A 314 31.13 24.18 -0.99
CA GLY A 314 31.45 25.05 -2.13
C GLY A 314 30.32 25.27 -3.12
N ASN A 315 29.09 24.80 -2.84
CA ASN A 315 27.98 24.92 -3.79
C ASN A 315 26.60 25.04 -3.12
N ALA A 316 26.38 26.11 -2.35
CA ALA A 316 25.06 26.42 -1.81
C ALA A 316 24.07 26.72 -2.95
N ALA A 317 23.16 25.78 -3.21
CA ALA A 317 22.22 25.87 -4.32
C ALA A 317 20.84 25.33 -3.97
N LEU A 318 19.80 26.04 -4.42
CA LEU A 318 18.45 25.51 -4.56
C LEU A 318 18.32 24.90 -5.95
N ARG A 319 18.30 23.58 -6.04
CA ARG A 319 18.15 22.86 -7.31
C ARG A 319 16.69 22.53 -7.55
N TYR A 320 16.21 22.80 -8.76
CA TYR A 320 14.82 22.61 -9.15
C TYR A 320 14.72 21.79 -10.44
N GLY A 321 13.94 20.70 -10.40
CA GLY A 321 13.71 19.82 -11.55
C GLY A 321 12.23 19.75 -11.90
N ASP A 322 11.89 20.26 -13.08
CA ASP A 322 10.55 20.17 -13.65
C ASP A 322 10.62 19.41 -14.98
N SER A 323 9.93 18.28 -15.07
CA SER A 323 9.91 17.43 -16.26
C SER A 323 9.22 18.11 -17.47
N LEU A 324 8.46 19.18 -17.27
CA LEU A 324 7.90 20.03 -18.33
C LEU A 324 8.84 21.17 -18.74
N GLY A 325 9.99 21.33 -18.05
CA GLY A 325 11.00 22.34 -18.34
C GLY A 325 10.61 23.76 -17.94
N ALA A 326 9.57 23.92 -17.11
CA ALA A 326 9.23 25.24 -16.56
C ALA A 326 10.23 25.66 -15.48
N GLU A 327 10.38 26.97 -15.31
CA GLU A 327 11.16 27.52 -14.20
C GLU A 327 10.42 27.34 -12.87
N ILE A 328 11.17 27.42 -11.76
CA ILE A 328 10.60 27.38 -10.42
C ILE A 328 9.59 28.53 -10.23
N PRO A 329 8.38 28.28 -9.70
CA PRO A 329 7.44 29.36 -9.41
C PRO A 329 8.07 30.41 -8.49
N THR A 330 7.90 31.69 -8.83
CA THR A 330 8.58 32.81 -8.13
C THR A 330 8.31 32.81 -6.63
N GLU A 331 7.07 32.55 -6.22
CA GLU A 331 6.68 32.50 -4.81
C GLU A 331 7.36 31.34 -4.06
N MET A 332 7.39 30.15 -4.68
CA MET A 332 8.08 28.98 -4.13
C MET A 332 9.58 29.22 -4.00
N ALA A 333 10.21 29.80 -5.04
CA ALA A 333 11.63 30.18 -4.99
C ALA A 333 11.90 31.18 -3.85
N ALA A 334 11.06 32.21 -3.72
CA ALA A 334 11.19 33.21 -2.66
C ALA A 334 11.04 32.60 -1.27
N ALA A 335 10.07 31.70 -1.06
CA ALA A 335 9.86 31.00 0.21
C ALA A 335 11.04 30.09 0.58
N CYS A 336 11.53 29.31 -0.37
CA CYS A 336 12.70 28.43 -0.19
C CYS A 336 13.97 29.23 0.15
N LEU A 337 14.26 30.29 -0.61
CA LEU A 337 15.41 31.16 -0.37
C LEU A 337 15.28 31.92 0.95
N TRP A 338 14.10 32.44 1.28
CA TRP A 338 13.84 33.09 2.55
C TRP A 338 14.13 32.15 3.72
N TRP A 339 13.63 30.92 3.66
CA TRP A 339 13.83 29.91 4.71
C TRP A 339 15.31 29.57 4.88
N LEU A 340 16.05 29.33 3.79
CA LEU A 340 17.49 29.07 3.86
C LEU A 340 18.26 30.26 4.44
N ASN A 341 17.92 31.49 4.05
CA ASN A 341 18.51 32.73 4.59
C ASN A 341 18.22 32.95 6.08
N GLN A 342 17.29 32.20 6.69
CA GLN A 342 17.13 32.19 8.15
C GLN A 342 18.25 31.41 8.85
N HIS A 343 18.92 30.49 8.16
CA HIS A 343 19.86 29.54 8.78
C HIS A 343 21.29 29.69 8.30
N THR A 344 21.52 30.27 7.13
CA THR A 344 22.85 30.52 6.57
C THR A 344 22.97 31.94 6.03
N ALA A 345 24.20 32.46 6.03
CA ALA A 345 24.56 33.74 5.40
C ALA A 345 25.20 33.54 4.01
N GLU A 346 25.30 32.29 3.54
CA GLU A 346 25.85 31.96 2.24
C GLU A 346 24.90 32.39 1.12
N GLU A 347 25.50 32.86 0.01
CA GLU A 347 24.74 33.17 -1.19
C GLU A 347 24.24 31.87 -1.83
N ILE A 348 22.92 31.72 -1.93
CA ILE A 348 22.28 30.53 -2.48
C ILE A 348 21.92 30.81 -3.94
N SER A 349 22.51 30.04 -4.85
CA SER A 349 22.16 30.08 -6.27
C SER A 349 20.92 29.22 -6.55
N ILE A 350 20.07 29.63 -7.51
CA ILE A 350 19.03 28.74 -8.04
C ILE A 350 19.62 28.07 -9.28
N THR A 351 19.57 26.73 -9.33
CA THR A 351 20.10 25.96 -10.47
C THR A 351 19.10 24.91 -10.94
N ASN A 352 19.21 24.53 -12.21
CA ASN A 352 18.38 23.47 -12.76
C ASN A 352 18.90 22.11 -12.28
N LEU A 353 18.00 21.27 -11.78
CA LEU A 353 18.26 19.86 -11.53
C LEU A 353 18.07 19.08 -12.84
N PRO A 354 19.05 18.28 -13.29
CA PRO A 354 18.88 17.40 -14.44
C PRO A 354 17.67 16.47 -14.23
N ILE A 355 16.71 16.54 -15.13
CA ILE A 355 15.50 15.72 -15.15
C ILE A 355 15.13 15.41 -16.60
N ALA A 356 14.60 14.22 -16.85
CA ALA A 356 14.13 13.87 -18.18
C ALA A 356 12.82 14.62 -18.52
N GLN A 357 12.68 14.98 -19.81
CA GLN A 357 11.50 15.68 -20.29
C GLN A 357 10.30 14.72 -20.37
N GLN A 358 9.19 15.13 -19.76
CA GLN A 358 7.91 14.44 -19.81
C GLN A 358 7.24 14.62 -21.17
N LYS A 359 6.62 13.54 -21.66
CA LYS A 359 5.85 13.53 -22.93
C LYS A 359 4.39 13.14 -22.76
N ASP A 360 3.98 12.76 -21.56
CA ASP A 360 2.59 12.40 -21.22
C ASP A 360 2.03 13.34 -20.15
N GLY A 361 0.80 13.10 -19.69
CA GLY A 361 0.16 13.93 -18.67
C GLY A 361 0.29 13.42 -17.23
N PHE A 362 1.10 12.40 -16.91
CA PHE A 362 1.01 11.75 -15.58
C PHE A 362 2.34 11.16 -15.06
N SER A 363 3.43 11.19 -15.83
CA SER A 363 4.72 10.62 -15.43
C SER A 363 5.58 11.53 -14.55
N CYS A 364 5.16 12.78 -14.30
CA CYS A 364 5.92 13.77 -13.52
C CYS A 364 6.48 13.21 -12.21
N GLY A 365 5.66 12.52 -11.40
CA GLY A 365 6.12 11.95 -10.12
C GLY A 365 7.24 10.91 -10.26
N MET A 366 7.19 10.06 -11.29
CA MET A 366 8.25 9.06 -11.57
C MET A 366 9.54 9.72 -12.05
N LEU A 367 9.43 10.80 -12.82
CA LEU A 367 10.58 11.54 -13.33
C LEU A 367 11.25 12.37 -12.24
N VAL A 368 10.46 12.90 -11.30
CA VAL A 368 10.95 13.53 -10.07
C VAL A 368 11.77 12.55 -9.24
N ASP A 369 11.21 11.37 -8.95
CA ASP A 369 11.92 10.32 -8.20
C ASP A 369 13.22 9.91 -8.90
N ASN A 370 13.17 9.68 -10.22
CA ASN A 370 14.38 9.34 -10.97
C ASN A 370 15.44 10.45 -10.97
N ALA A 371 15.06 11.72 -11.06
CA ALA A 371 15.99 12.85 -10.97
C ALA A 371 16.64 12.95 -9.58
N GLN A 372 15.89 12.67 -8.52
CA GLN A 372 16.40 12.61 -7.15
C GLN A 372 17.36 11.43 -6.96
N GLN A 373 17.02 10.25 -7.51
CA GLN A 373 17.92 9.10 -7.53
C GLN A 373 19.22 9.39 -8.28
N HIS A 374 19.14 10.05 -9.44
CA HIS A 374 20.32 10.46 -10.24
C HIS A 374 21.19 11.48 -9.49
N PHE A 375 20.59 12.40 -8.74
CA PHE A 375 21.34 13.34 -7.90
C PHE A 375 22.14 12.64 -6.81
N VAL A 376 21.53 11.65 -6.13
CA VAL A 376 22.19 10.87 -5.08
C VAL A 376 23.26 9.94 -5.66
N ASP A 377 22.98 9.36 -6.83
CA ASP A 377 23.81 8.35 -7.47
C ASP A 377 23.86 8.62 -8.98
N PRO A 378 24.88 9.36 -9.46
CA PRO A 378 25.01 9.71 -10.87
C PRO A 378 25.14 8.52 -11.82
N GLU A 379 25.41 7.30 -11.31
CA GLU A 379 25.39 6.07 -12.12
C GLU A 379 23.97 5.65 -12.50
N VAL A 380 22.94 6.10 -11.77
CA VAL A 380 21.54 5.91 -12.15
C VAL A 380 21.22 6.83 -13.32
N PRO A 381 20.95 6.32 -14.54
CA PRO A 381 20.66 7.18 -15.67
C PRO A 381 19.31 7.89 -15.50
N LEU A 382 19.20 9.08 -16.08
CA LEU A 382 17.91 9.74 -16.24
C LEU A 382 17.03 8.90 -17.19
N THR A 383 15.86 8.51 -16.70
CA THR A 383 14.91 7.62 -17.36
C THR A 383 14.30 8.35 -18.57
N GLY A 384 14.42 7.76 -19.76
CA GLY A 384 13.79 8.31 -20.95
C GLY A 384 12.26 8.29 -20.86
N ALA A 385 11.61 9.16 -21.64
CA ALA A 385 10.14 9.24 -21.67
C ALA A 385 9.43 7.92 -22.07
N GLU A 386 10.12 6.97 -22.70
CA GLU A 386 9.53 5.68 -23.12
C GLU A 386 9.64 4.58 -22.04
N SER A 387 10.45 4.80 -21.02
CA SER A 387 10.77 3.81 -19.96
C SER A 387 9.99 4.03 -18.66
N TRP A 388 9.09 5.02 -18.58
CA TRP A 388 8.26 5.20 -17.39
C TRP A 388 7.41 3.97 -17.03
N PRO A 389 6.91 3.11 -17.97
CA PRO A 389 6.17 1.92 -17.59
C PRO A 389 7.03 0.93 -16.81
N GLU A 390 8.31 0.82 -17.16
CA GLU A 390 9.29 -0.03 -16.46
C GLU A 390 9.56 0.54 -15.06
N ALA A 391 9.85 1.84 -14.96
CA ALA A 391 10.08 2.51 -13.68
C ALA A 391 8.88 2.35 -12.73
N ARG A 392 7.65 2.45 -13.25
CA ARG A 392 6.42 2.26 -12.47
C ARG A 392 6.27 0.86 -11.90
N LEU A 393 6.47 -0.17 -12.73
CA LEU A 393 6.44 -1.57 -12.30
C LEU A 393 7.54 -1.86 -11.28
N GLU A 394 8.74 -1.35 -11.52
CA GLU A 394 9.90 -1.53 -10.64
C GLU A 394 9.67 -0.90 -9.26
N VAL A 395 9.21 0.35 -9.20
CA VAL A 395 8.89 1.03 -7.95
C VAL A 395 7.77 0.30 -7.20
N PHE A 396 6.70 -0.09 -7.89
CA PHE A 396 5.64 -0.90 -7.27
C PHE A 396 6.18 -2.19 -6.64
N ASN A 397 7.00 -2.95 -7.38
CA ASN A 397 7.59 -4.20 -6.90
C ASN A 397 8.50 -3.97 -5.70
N LYS A 398 9.31 -2.90 -5.71
CA LYS A 398 10.17 -2.50 -4.58
C LYS A 398 9.36 -2.17 -3.33
N ILE A 399 8.30 -1.37 -3.46
CA ILE A 399 7.40 -1.03 -2.33
C ILE A 399 6.73 -2.29 -1.77
N CYS A 400 6.20 -3.15 -2.63
CA CYS A 400 5.55 -4.39 -2.21
C CYS A 400 6.51 -5.32 -1.48
N THR A 401 7.71 -5.54 -2.05
CA THR A 401 8.74 -6.40 -1.45
C THR A 401 9.11 -5.89 -0.06
N ARG A 402 9.42 -4.60 0.06
CA ARG A 402 9.78 -3.98 1.33
C ARG A 402 8.66 -4.08 2.36
N SER A 403 7.43 -3.88 1.93
CA SER A 403 6.28 -4.00 2.81
C SER A 403 6.09 -5.43 3.30
N LEU A 404 6.25 -6.43 2.43
CA LEU A 404 6.13 -7.84 2.82
C LEU A 404 7.22 -8.23 3.83
N GLU A 405 8.46 -7.80 3.64
CA GLU A 405 9.55 -8.00 4.61
C GLU A 405 9.19 -7.43 5.99
N GLN A 406 8.66 -6.20 6.03
CA GLN A 406 8.31 -5.56 7.29
C GLN A 406 7.12 -6.26 7.98
N LEU A 407 6.13 -6.72 7.21
CA LEU A 407 5.03 -7.52 7.75
C LEU A 407 5.49 -8.85 8.35
N GLU A 408 6.56 -9.45 7.79
CA GLU A 408 7.19 -10.64 8.37
C GLU A 408 7.90 -10.33 9.68
N ILE A 409 8.61 -9.19 9.76
CA ILE A 409 9.25 -8.73 11.00
C ILE A 409 8.20 -8.47 12.09
N GLU A 410 7.12 -7.74 11.79
CA GLU A 410 6.03 -7.48 12.73
C GLU A 410 5.41 -8.79 13.26
N ARG A 411 5.21 -9.78 12.37
CA ARG A 411 4.70 -11.10 12.77
C ARG A 411 5.68 -11.87 13.65
N ALA A 412 6.99 -11.74 13.40
CA ALA A 412 7.99 -12.38 14.24
C ALA A 412 8.01 -11.78 15.64
N LEU A 413 7.99 -10.44 15.73
CA LEU A 413 7.96 -9.72 17.01
C LEU A 413 6.69 -10.06 17.82
N ALA A 414 5.52 -10.09 17.18
CA ALA A 414 4.28 -10.46 17.86
C ALA A 414 4.31 -11.89 18.44
N ARG A 415 4.98 -12.84 17.77
CA ARG A 415 5.14 -14.21 18.30
C ARG A 415 6.09 -14.26 19.49
N GLU A 416 7.17 -13.48 19.46
CA GLU A 416 8.11 -13.40 20.58
C GLU A 416 7.45 -12.79 21.83
N GLU A 417 6.55 -11.81 21.66
CA GLU A 417 5.76 -11.24 22.75
C GLU A 417 4.76 -12.25 23.34
N ASP A 418 4.05 -13.00 22.49
CA ASP A 418 3.12 -14.06 22.93
C ASP A 418 3.84 -15.19 23.69
N GLU A 419 5.02 -15.61 23.21
CA GLU A 419 5.85 -16.64 23.87
C GLU A 419 6.35 -16.13 25.23
N ALA A 420 6.86 -14.89 25.31
CA ALA A 420 7.34 -14.30 26.55
C ALA A 420 6.24 -14.14 27.61
N GLN A 421 4.99 -13.88 27.20
CA GLN A 421 3.86 -13.77 28.13
C GLN A 421 3.37 -15.14 28.63
N SER A 422 3.60 -16.22 27.87
CA SER A 422 3.19 -17.57 28.25
C SER A 422 4.05 -18.21 29.35
N ASP A 423 5.32 -17.80 29.46
CA ASP A 423 6.27 -18.38 30.43
C ASP A 423 6.07 -17.86 31.86
N ASP A 424 5.51 -16.66 32.05
CA ASP A 424 5.33 -16.04 33.38
C ASP A 424 4.17 -16.69 34.18
N ASP A 425 3.17 -17.23 33.48
CA ASP A 425 1.95 -17.78 34.11
C ASP A 425 2.11 -19.21 34.66
N THR A 426 3.29 -19.84 34.50
CA THR A 426 3.55 -21.21 34.98
C THR A 426 4.29 -21.28 36.32
N SER A 427 4.68 -20.15 36.92
CA SER A 427 5.59 -20.15 38.08
C SER A 427 4.94 -20.15 39.48
N ASP A 428 3.62 -20.00 39.63
CA ASP A 428 3.00 -19.72 40.96
C ASP A 428 1.89 -20.68 41.47
N HIS A 429 1.78 -21.92 40.95
CA HIS A 429 0.80 -22.90 41.46
C HIS A 429 1.35 -24.22 42.04
N HIS A 430 2.51 -24.15 42.68
CA HIS A 430 2.94 -25.19 43.63
C HIS A 430 3.09 -24.66 45.06
N THR A 431 2.01 -24.14 45.64
CA THR A 431 1.82 -24.23 47.10
C THR A 431 1.09 -25.53 47.42
N ALA A 432 1.82 -26.41 48.12
CA ALA A 432 1.43 -27.73 48.56
C ALA A 432 0.02 -27.81 49.18
N THR A 433 -0.83 -28.66 48.60
CA THR A 433 -2.03 -29.19 49.27
C THR A 433 -1.61 -30.33 50.19
N THR A 434 -1.50 -30.04 51.48
CA THR A 434 -1.41 -31.04 52.54
C THR A 434 -2.78 -31.73 52.70
N PRO A 435 -2.86 -33.07 52.80
CA PRO A 435 -4.12 -33.75 53.06
C PRO A 435 -4.38 -33.76 54.57
N LEU A 436 -5.49 -33.16 55.01
CA LEU A 436 -6.02 -33.39 56.36
C LEU A 436 -7.50 -33.74 56.26
N ALA A 437 -7.81 -34.94 56.75
CA ALA A 437 -9.14 -35.47 56.95
C ALA A 437 -9.90 -34.68 58.03
N ALA A 438 -11.21 -34.52 57.86
CA ALA A 438 -12.24 -34.81 58.87
C ALA A 438 -13.63 -34.41 58.37
N ASP A 439 -14.54 -35.38 58.48
CA ASP A 439 -15.99 -35.34 58.69
C ASP A 439 -16.63 -33.97 59.01
N LEU A 440 -17.82 -33.71 58.42
CA LEU A 440 -19.10 -33.63 59.14
C LEU A 440 -20.27 -33.22 58.22
N ASP A 441 -21.41 -33.83 58.52
CA ASP A 441 -22.74 -33.68 57.94
C ASP A 441 -23.27 -32.23 57.90
N SER A 442 -24.16 -31.93 56.95
CA SER A 442 -25.50 -31.36 57.21
C SER A 442 -26.21 -30.95 55.93
N ASP A 443 -27.44 -31.46 55.84
CA ASP A 443 -28.57 -31.25 54.93
C ASP A 443 -28.81 -29.88 54.28
N SER A 444 -29.39 -29.97 53.07
CA SER A 444 -30.52 -29.20 52.51
C SER A 444 -30.38 -27.68 52.29
N ASP A 445 -30.50 -27.23 51.02
CA ASP A 445 -31.76 -26.63 50.55
C ASP A 445 -31.78 -26.38 49.02
N ASP A 446 -32.97 -26.53 48.45
CA ASP A 446 -33.35 -26.45 47.05
C ASP A 446 -33.42 -24.99 46.54
N SER A 447 -32.92 -24.71 45.32
CA SER A 447 -33.56 -23.79 44.34
C SER A 447 -32.74 -23.65 43.05
N PRO A 448 -33.37 -23.71 41.85
CA PRO A 448 -32.67 -23.64 40.57
C PRO A 448 -32.66 -22.22 39.97
N ILE A 449 -31.47 -21.74 39.58
CA ILE A 449 -31.29 -20.58 38.69
C ILE A 449 -30.49 -21.06 37.47
N PRO A 450 -30.93 -20.79 36.22
CA PRO A 450 -30.22 -21.26 35.03
C PRO A 450 -29.02 -20.35 34.73
N LEU A 451 -27.81 -20.88 34.96
CA LEU A 451 -26.56 -20.30 34.49
C LEU A 451 -26.31 -20.68 33.02
N LEU A 452 -26.48 -19.70 32.13
CA LEU A 452 -25.89 -19.69 30.79
C LEU A 452 -24.35 -19.62 30.94
N ARG A 453 -23.70 -20.78 30.91
CA ARG A 453 -22.24 -20.89 30.79
C ARG A 453 -21.79 -20.36 29.43
N ARG A 454 -21.13 -19.21 29.47
CA ARG A 454 -20.37 -18.62 28.36
C ARG A 454 -18.97 -19.23 28.39
N THR A 455 -18.72 -20.27 27.61
CA THR A 455 -17.36 -20.71 27.27
C THR A 455 -16.99 -20.14 25.91
N ALA A 456 -16.37 -18.97 25.89
CA ALA A 456 -15.62 -18.51 24.72
C ALA A 456 -14.25 -19.19 24.78
N ARG A 457 -14.14 -20.38 24.19
CA ARG A 457 -12.84 -20.96 23.85
C ARG A 457 -12.31 -20.21 22.64
N HIS A 458 -11.11 -19.62 22.78
CA HIS A 458 -10.28 -19.24 21.64
C HIS A 458 -10.03 -20.49 20.80
N ALA A 459 -10.67 -20.57 19.63
CA ALA A 459 -10.30 -21.51 18.60
C ALA A 459 -9.11 -20.91 17.85
N GLN A 460 -7.91 -21.33 18.21
CA GLN A 460 -6.76 -21.24 17.31
C GLN A 460 -7.10 -22.08 16.06
N PHE A 461 -7.41 -21.42 14.95
CA PHE A 461 -7.58 -22.09 13.67
C PHE A 461 -6.19 -22.38 13.10
N THR A 462 -5.72 -23.62 13.31
CA THR A 462 -4.63 -24.20 12.52
C THR A 462 -5.20 -24.63 11.17
N PHE A 463 -4.69 -24.06 10.08
CA PHE A 463 -4.95 -24.54 8.73
C PHE A 463 -4.21 -25.88 8.54
N THR A 464 -4.91 -27.00 8.70
CA THR A 464 -4.48 -28.30 8.17
C THR A 464 -5.17 -28.53 6.84
N SER A 465 -4.37 -28.66 5.78
CA SER A 465 -4.82 -29.08 4.45
C SER A 465 -5.49 -30.46 4.54
N PRO A 466 -6.73 -30.65 4.05
CA PRO A 466 -7.27 -31.99 3.92
C PRO A 466 -6.66 -32.68 2.70
N ALA A 467 -6.11 -33.87 2.97
CA ALA A 467 -5.64 -34.82 1.99
C ALA A 467 -6.76 -35.24 1.02
N SER A 468 -6.37 -35.41 -0.24
CA SER A 468 -7.17 -35.95 -1.33
C SER A 468 -7.79 -37.30 -0.97
N SER A 469 -9.12 -37.39 -1.01
CA SER A 469 -9.84 -38.65 -1.13
C SER A 469 -10.30 -38.83 -2.58
N THR A 470 -9.65 -39.79 -3.24
CA THR A 470 -10.04 -40.36 -4.53
C THR A 470 -11.40 -41.04 -4.41
N SER A 471 -12.40 -40.53 -5.14
CA SER A 471 -13.61 -41.29 -5.45
C SER A 471 -13.89 -41.22 -6.95
N THR A 472 -13.93 -42.40 -7.55
CA THR A 472 -14.15 -42.69 -8.97
C THR A 472 -15.56 -42.28 -9.40
N PRO A 473 -15.76 -41.58 -10.54
CA PRO A 473 -17.11 -41.35 -11.04
C PRO A 473 -17.58 -42.52 -11.91
N ALA A 474 -18.64 -43.19 -11.45
CA ALA A 474 -19.45 -44.07 -12.27
C ALA A 474 -20.21 -43.26 -13.33
N SER A 475 -20.04 -43.64 -14.59
CA SER A 475 -20.78 -43.09 -15.73
C SER A 475 -22.26 -43.47 -15.62
N ILE A 476 -23.15 -42.48 -15.48
CA ILE A 476 -24.59 -42.65 -15.73
C ILE A 476 -24.99 -41.65 -16.82
N SER A 477 -25.21 -42.20 -18.01
CA SER A 477 -25.84 -41.55 -19.15
C SER A 477 -27.32 -41.33 -18.86
N LEU A 478 -27.72 -40.07 -18.65
CA LEU A 478 -29.12 -39.65 -18.65
C LEU A 478 -29.37 -38.70 -19.82
N LYS A 479 -30.05 -39.25 -20.83
CA LYS A 479 -30.63 -38.53 -21.97
C LYS A 479 -31.57 -37.44 -21.45
N ARG A 480 -31.30 -36.19 -21.83
CA ARG A 480 -32.18 -35.05 -21.57
C ARG A 480 -33.30 -35.01 -22.63
N PRO A 481 -34.58 -34.85 -22.23
CA PRO A 481 -35.70 -34.75 -23.17
C PRO A 481 -35.72 -33.38 -23.88
N LYS A 482 -36.06 -33.42 -25.17
CA LYS A 482 -36.32 -32.26 -26.02
C LYS A 482 -37.67 -31.62 -25.67
N GLY A 483 -37.69 -30.29 -25.56
CA GLY A 483 -38.89 -29.48 -25.74
C GLY A 483 -39.25 -28.62 -24.53
N HIS A 484 -38.78 -27.36 -24.51
CA HIS A 484 -39.67 -26.25 -24.18
C HIS A 484 -39.14 -24.95 -24.79
N VAL A 485 -40.08 -24.18 -25.30
CA VAL A 485 -39.99 -22.97 -26.13
C VAL A 485 -39.85 -21.73 -25.23
N ASP A 486 -39.15 -20.72 -25.76
CA ASP A 486 -39.21 -19.27 -25.47
C ASP A 486 -37.82 -18.65 -25.19
N ALA A 487 -37.09 -18.34 -26.28
CA ALA A 487 -35.96 -17.43 -26.26
C ALA A 487 -36.15 -16.39 -27.38
N LEU A 488 -36.12 -15.11 -26.98
CA LEU A 488 -36.21 -13.95 -27.87
C LEU A 488 -34.98 -13.83 -28.78
N ALA A 489 -35.21 -13.23 -29.95
CA ALA A 489 -34.33 -13.22 -31.11
C ALA A 489 -33.04 -12.40 -30.96
N THR A 490 -31.94 -12.94 -31.50
CA THR A 490 -30.73 -12.20 -31.90
C THR A 490 -30.64 -12.12 -33.44
N PRO A 491 -30.13 -11.03 -34.04
CA PRO A 491 -30.00 -10.94 -35.49
C PRO A 491 -28.64 -11.44 -36.02
N ASN A 492 -28.71 -12.08 -37.19
CA ASN A 492 -27.66 -12.77 -37.96
C ASN A 492 -26.49 -11.89 -38.44
N PRO A 493 -25.32 -12.50 -38.75
CA PRO A 493 -24.31 -11.94 -39.66
C PRO A 493 -24.43 -12.51 -41.10
N SER A 494 -23.93 -11.73 -42.07
CA SER A 494 -23.92 -12.02 -43.52
C SER A 494 -22.54 -12.52 -44.02
N PRO A 495 -22.44 -13.05 -45.26
CA PRO A 495 -21.62 -14.24 -45.56
C PRO A 495 -20.34 -14.00 -46.39
N ALA A 496 -19.49 -15.03 -46.33
CA ALA A 496 -18.21 -15.21 -47.01
C ALA A 496 -18.31 -15.33 -48.55
N LYS A 497 -17.23 -14.99 -49.26
CA LYS A 497 -17.02 -15.30 -50.68
C LYS A 497 -15.65 -15.93 -50.94
N HIS A 498 -15.68 -17.05 -51.65
CA HIS A 498 -14.57 -17.78 -52.27
C HIS A 498 -13.84 -16.95 -53.33
N ARG A 499 -12.52 -17.18 -53.48
CA ARG A 499 -11.79 -16.78 -54.69
C ARG A 499 -10.79 -17.84 -55.16
N ILE A 500 -10.75 -18.00 -56.48
CA ILE A 500 -9.98 -18.94 -57.30
C ILE A 500 -8.71 -18.22 -57.80
N PHE A 501 -7.55 -18.90 -57.76
CA PHE A 501 -6.25 -18.39 -58.25
C PHE A 501 -5.98 -18.77 -59.71
N LYS A 502 -5.40 -17.84 -60.48
CA LYS A 502 -4.62 -18.13 -61.70
C LYS A 502 -3.40 -17.22 -61.79
N ARG A 503 -2.31 -17.84 -62.23
CA ARG A 503 -0.87 -17.46 -62.26
C ARG A 503 -0.46 -16.43 -63.32
N ASN A 504 0.81 -16.01 -63.17
CA ASN A 504 1.84 -15.57 -64.15
C ASN A 504 1.98 -14.04 -64.34
N ARG A 505 3.16 -13.42 -64.52
CA ARG A 505 4.59 -13.79 -64.47
C ARG A 505 5.40 -12.49 -64.71
N ASP A 506 6.66 -12.49 -64.26
CA ASP A 506 7.85 -11.87 -64.91
C ASP A 506 8.21 -10.36 -64.75
N ASN A 507 9.42 -10.16 -64.17
CA ASN A 507 10.58 -9.34 -64.61
C ASN A 507 10.84 -7.89 -64.09
N GLY A 508 11.95 -7.73 -63.33
CA GLY A 508 13.10 -6.85 -63.72
C GLY A 508 13.40 -5.52 -62.98
N VAL A 509 14.21 -5.54 -61.90
CA VAL A 509 15.61 -4.97 -61.71
C VAL A 509 15.99 -3.60 -62.38
N PRO A 510 16.88 -2.70 -61.86
CA PRO A 510 17.21 -2.20 -60.48
C PRO A 510 17.64 -0.67 -60.40
N SER A 511 18.22 -0.26 -59.24
CA SER A 511 19.10 0.93 -58.94
C SER A 511 18.39 2.25 -58.52
N SER A 512 18.81 3.12 -57.59
CA SER A 512 20.02 3.37 -56.74
C SER A 512 19.72 4.52 -55.70
N PRO A 513 20.64 4.93 -54.78
CA PRO A 513 20.35 5.49 -53.43
C PRO A 513 20.47 7.05 -53.23
N PRO A 514 20.26 7.63 -52.01
CA PRO A 514 19.88 9.03 -51.78
C PRO A 514 21.01 9.97 -51.30
N PRO A 515 20.79 11.31 -51.25
CA PRO A 515 21.77 12.26 -50.70
C PRO A 515 21.40 12.94 -49.36
N SER A 516 22.41 13.61 -48.83
CA SER A 516 22.72 13.94 -47.44
C SER A 516 22.36 15.37 -46.98
N ARG A 517 22.40 15.58 -45.65
CA ARG A 517 22.36 16.84 -44.88
C ARG A 517 23.40 17.92 -45.28
N PRO A 518 23.22 19.18 -44.83
CA PRO A 518 24.33 20.10 -44.57
C PRO A 518 24.45 20.59 -43.11
N LEU A 519 25.71 20.87 -42.74
CA LEU A 519 26.27 21.55 -41.55
C LEU A 519 26.51 23.04 -41.86
N PHE A 520 26.60 23.93 -40.83
CA PHE A 520 27.50 25.12 -40.77
C PHE A 520 27.37 25.92 -39.42
N PRO A 521 28.28 26.88 -39.05
CA PRO A 521 29.22 26.76 -37.91
C PRO A 521 29.16 27.95 -36.88
N PRO A 522 30.14 28.14 -35.95
CA PRO A 522 30.08 29.09 -34.81
C PRO A 522 30.91 30.39 -34.99
N SER A 523 30.68 31.40 -34.13
CA SER A 523 31.47 32.65 -34.04
C SER A 523 31.58 33.20 -32.60
N ALA A 524 32.65 33.96 -32.36
CA ALA A 524 33.28 34.29 -31.08
C ALA A 524 33.00 35.72 -30.53
N SER A 525 33.38 35.88 -29.25
CA SER A 525 33.48 36.97 -28.25
C SER A 525 33.98 38.40 -28.68
N PRO A 526 34.32 39.34 -27.73
CA PRO A 526 33.55 40.09 -26.70
C PRO A 526 33.82 41.64 -26.78
N VAL A 527 33.50 42.46 -25.73
CA VAL A 527 34.02 43.84 -25.33
C VAL A 527 32.87 44.84 -24.97
N PRO A 528 32.98 45.82 -24.04
CA PRO A 528 33.63 45.91 -22.71
C PRO A 528 32.78 46.61 -21.59
N ARG A 529 33.40 46.70 -20.41
CA ARG A 529 33.03 47.44 -19.18
C ARG A 529 32.66 48.93 -19.37
N ARG A 530 31.74 49.42 -18.53
CA ARG A 530 31.62 50.84 -18.16
C ARG A 530 31.39 50.96 -16.64
N SER A 531 32.28 51.70 -16.00
CA SER A 531 32.25 52.15 -14.60
C SER A 531 31.60 53.54 -14.52
N VAL A 532 30.63 53.77 -13.63
CA VAL A 532 30.30 55.10 -13.07
C VAL A 532 29.83 54.94 -11.61
N ASN A 533 30.23 55.92 -10.81
CA ASN A 533 30.27 56.05 -9.35
C ASN A 533 28.92 56.10 -8.61
N GLU A 534 29.04 55.74 -7.32
CA GLU A 534 28.55 56.41 -6.10
C GLU A 534 27.67 57.67 -6.28
N ASP A 535 26.47 57.68 -5.70
CA ASP A 535 26.17 58.23 -4.36
C ASP A 535 24.69 58.64 -4.21
N VAL A 536 24.22 58.60 -2.96
CA VAL A 536 22.98 59.22 -2.41
C VAL A 536 21.65 58.49 -2.68
N PHE A 537 21.08 57.84 -1.66
CA PHE A 537 19.82 58.26 -1.00
C PHE A 537 19.50 57.34 0.20
N GLY A 538 19.28 57.97 1.36
CA GLY A 538 18.85 57.36 2.62
C GLY A 538 17.36 57.01 2.69
N PRO A 539 16.87 56.59 3.88
CA PRO A 539 15.77 55.65 4.02
C PRO A 539 14.38 56.30 3.93
N LEU A 540 13.46 55.62 3.25
CA LEU A 540 12.04 55.98 3.19
C LEU A 540 11.37 55.69 4.54
N GLN A 541 10.88 56.77 5.15
CA GLN A 541 10.01 56.78 6.31
C GLN A 541 8.65 56.17 6.00
N ALA A 542 8.14 55.44 6.98
CA ALA A 542 6.80 54.88 7.05
C ALA A 542 5.73 55.99 7.09
N THR A 543 4.71 55.87 6.24
CA THR A 543 3.43 56.55 6.42
C THR A 543 2.34 55.53 6.71
N ARG A 544 1.77 55.63 7.91
CA ARG A 544 0.49 55.00 8.31
C ARG A 544 -0.66 55.57 7.47
N PRO A 545 -1.81 54.85 7.44
CA PRO A 545 -2.97 55.48 8.08
C PRO A 545 -3.74 54.55 9.03
N ASN A 546 -4.18 55.16 10.14
CA ASN A 546 -5.33 54.75 10.95
C ASN A 546 -6.59 54.69 10.07
N GLY A 547 -7.63 53.91 10.33
CA GLY A 547 -7.92 53.01 11.43
C GLY A 547 -9.35 52.49 11.29
N TYR A 548 -9.65 51.35 11.92
CA TYR A 548 -11.00 50.91 12.26
C TYR A 548 -10.90 50.01 13.52
N ARG A 549 -11.42 50.52 14.64
CA ARG A 549 -11.93 49.79 15.81
C ARG A 549 -13.41 49.49 15.50
N SER A 550 -14.13 48.51 16.04
CA SER A 550 -13.98 47.37 16.96
C SER A 550 -15.35 46.64 16.83
N ASP A 551 -15.52 45.33 16.94
CA ASP A 551 -15.71 44.58 18.18
C ASP A 551 -16.28 43.20 17.76
N SER A 552 -15.72 42.11 18.27
CA SER A 552 -16.48 40.96 18.79
C SER A 552 -15.51 39.91 19.32
N GLU A 553 -15.35 39.91 20.65
CA GLU A 553 -14.84 38.79 21.42
C GLU A 553 -15.79 37.58 21.25
N ARG A 554 -15.26 36.40 20.95
CA ARG A 554 -15.89 35.15 21.37
C ARG A 554 -14.86 34.04 21.56
N GLU A 555 -15.12 33.30 22.63
CA GLU A 555 -14.32 32.33 23.38
C GLU A 555 -13.68 31.18 22.61
N GLU A 556 -12.58 30.71 23.20
CA GLU A 556 -11.84 29.49 22.95
C GLU A 556 -12.73 28.22 22.97
N ALA A 557 -12.46 27.31 22.02
CA ALA A 557 -12.50 25.88 22.26
C ALA A 557 -11.52 25.19 21.31
N GLY A 558 -10.51 24.52 21.88
CA GLY A 558 -9.53 23.74 21.14
C GLY A 558 -10.18 22.61 20.34
N GLY A 559 -10.04 22.68 19.02
CA GLY A 559 -10.33 21.60 18.09
C GLY A 559 -9.04 21.05 17.53
N ILE A 560 -8.83 19.76 17.70
CA ILE A 560 -7.86 18.96 16.94
C ILE A 560 -8.22 19.17 15.47
N ALA A 561 -7.32 19.79 14.71
CA ALA A 561 -7.45 19.89 13.26
C ALA A 561 -7.41 18.47 12.70
N ASN A 562 -8.57 17.96 12.30
CA ASN A 562 -8.63 16.88 11.33
C ASN A 562 -8.14 17.49 10.03
N ASP A 563 -7.10 16.88 9.45
CA ASP A 563 -6.74 17.10 8.07
C ASP A 563 -7.96 16.74 7.22
N ASP A 564 -8.66 17.78 6.74
CA ASP A 564 -9.65 17.64 5.68
C ASP A 564 -8.89 17.24 4.42
N GLU A 565 -8.73 15.93 4.30
CA GLU A 565 -8.34 15.22 3.09
C GLU A 565 -9.22 15.76 1.94
N TYR A 566 -8.59 16.52 1.05
CA TYR A 566 -9.23 17.07 -0.15
C TYR A 566 -9.90 15.93 -0.91
N ASN A 567 -11.22 15.86 -0.77
CA ASN A 567 -12.09 14.93 -1.46
C ASN A 567 -12.00 15.25 -2.96
N TRP A 568 -11.11 14.57 -3.67
CA TRP A 568 -11.05 14.57 -5.12
C TRP A 568 -12.40 14.08 -5.66
N GLY A 569 -13.25 15.04 -6.04
CA GLY A 569 -14.52 14.78 -6.70
C GLY A 569 -14.29 13.98 -7.99
N PRO A 570 -15.24 13.12 -8.41
CA PRO A 570 -15.17 12.50 -9.71
C PRO A 570 -15.34 13.59 -10.77
N GLU A 571 -14.42 13.66 -11.73
CA GLU A 571 -14.59 14.44 -12.95
C GLU A 571 -15.82 13.89 -13.70
N ASP A 572 -16.82 14.76 -13.90
CA ASP A 572 -18.00 14.49 -14.71
C ASP A 572 -17.63 14.41 -16.20
N ASP A 573 -18.32 13.51 -16.90
CA ASP A 573 -18.25 13.27 -18.35
C ASP A 573 -18.27 14.58 -19.18
N ALA A 574 -17.19 14.88 -19.88
CA ALA A 574 -17.19 15.87 -20.95
C ALA A 574 -18.00 15.33 -22.16
N PRO A 575 -18.99 16.06 -22.69
CA PRO A 575 -19.75 15.62 -23.86
C PRO A 575 -18.91 15.70 -25.14
N PRO A 576 -19.22 14.89 -26.18
CA PRO A 576 -18.48 14.91 -27.43
C PRO A 576 -18.74 16.22 -28.18
N VAL A 577 -17.66 16.92 -28.51
CA VAL A 577 -17.69 18.09 -29.39
C VAL A 577 -17.94 17.63 -30.83
N ASP A 578 -19.15 17.86 -31.32
CA ASP A 578 -19.53 17.73 -32.71
C ASP A 578 -18.83 18.81 -33.55
N SER A 579 -17.90 18.38 -34.40
CA SER A 579 -17.21 19.24 -35.38
C SER A 579 -17.49 18.71 -36.78
N SER A 580 -18.63 19.09 -37.33
CA SER A 580 -18.91 18.95 -38.77
C SER A 580 -18.26 20.12 -39.55
N PRO A 581 -17.41 19.87 -40.56
CA PRO A 581 -17.04 20.88 -41.55
C PRO A 581 -17.93 20.80 -42.82
N PRO A 582 -18.04 21.89 -43.60
CA PRO A 582 -19.02 22.01 -44.69
C PRO A 582 -18.61 21.27 -45.97
N ALA A 583 -19.62 20.85 -46.72
CA ALA A 583 -19.55 20.08 -47.95
C ALA A 583 -18.92 20.84 -49.14
N VAL A 584 -18.01 20.18 -49.87
CA VAL A 584 -17.73 20.43 -51.29
C VAL A 584 -17.50 19.08 -52.00
N THR A 585 -18.25 18.89 -53.09
CA THR A 585 -18.27 17.74 -54.01
C THR A 585 -17.05 17.67 -54.93
N THR A 586 -16.42 16.49 -55.10
CA THR A 586 -16.24 15.80 -56.42
C THR A 586 -15.52 14.44 -56.33
N THR A 587 -16.10 13.50 -57.06
CA THR A 587 -15.70 12.22 -57.67
C THR A 587 -14.23 11.75 -57.81
N THR A 588 -14.09 10.42 -57.78
CA THR A 588 -13.13 9.47 -58.45
C THR A 588 -11.99 8.78 -57.66
N ALA A 589 -12.08 7.43 -57.67
CA ALA A 589 -11.05 6.41 -57.93
C ALA A 589 -9.93 6.08 -56.91
N ALA A 590 -10.17 4.99 -56.16
CA ALA A 590 -9.40 3.74 -55.95
C ALA A 590 -7.85 3.67 -55.86
N ALA A 591 -7.43 2.71 -55.00
CA ALA A 591 -6.12 2.09 -54.73
C ALA A 591 -5.17 2.89 -53.81
N ASP A 592 -4.34 2.31 -52.94
CA ASP A 592 -4.26 1.05 -52.16
C ASP A 592 -2.91 1.17 -51.39
N ALA A 593 -2.87 0.83 -50.09
CA ALA A 593 -1.61 0.59 -49.36
C ALA A 593 -1.30 -0.92 -49.44
N VAL A 594 -0.15 -1.35 -49.99
CA VAL A 594 1.11 -1.65 -49.26
C VAL A 594 0.81 -2.51 -48.02
N SER A 595 0.78 -3.85 -48.14
CA SER A 595 1.93 -4.81 -48.05
C SER A 595 2.45 -4.94 -46.60
N ASP A 596 2.89 -6.06 -46.03
CA ASP A 596 3.25 -7.44 -46.40
C ASP A 596 2.94 -8.29 -45.13
N ASP A 597 2.37 -9.49 -45.19
CA ASP A 597 2.99 -10.79 -45.50
C ASP A 597 4.33 -11.05 -44.76
N ASP A 598 4.32 -12.01 -43.83
CA ASP A 598 5.06 -13.27 -44.01
C ASP A 598 4.79 -14.22 -42.83
N ASP A 599 3.94 -15.20 -43.12
CA ASP A 599 3.88 -16.51 -42.47
C ASP A 599 5.09 -17.34 -42.91
N ASP A 600 5.76 -17.97 -41.94
CA ASP A 600 6.59 -19.15 -42.21
C ASP A 600 5.96 -20.34 -41.49
N ASP A 601 5.62 -21.31 -42.33
CA ASP A 601 4.83 -22.50 -42.04
C ASP A 601 5.74 -23.69 -41.73
N LEU A 602 5.13 -24.73 -41.14
CA LEU A 602 5.57 -26.13 -40.98
C LEU A 602 6.32 -26.55 -39.69
N PRO A 603 6.26 -27.84 -39.31
CA PRO A 603 5.12 -28.76 -39.37
C PRO A 603 4.89 -29.53 -38.06
N GLY A 604 3.75 -30.22 -38.00
CA GLY A 604 3.26 -30.96 -36.84
C GLY A 604 4.11 -32.14 -36.38
N LEU A 605 3.98 -32.44 -35.08
CA LEU A 605 4.40 -33.68 -34.46
C LEU A 605 3.27 -34.23 -33.59
N GLN A 606 3.12 -35.54 -33.70
CA GLN A 606 2.06 -36.38 -33.16
C GLN A 606 2.16 -36.55 -31.65
N ASP A 607 0.97 -36.62 -31.03
CA ASP A 607 0.74 -37.11 -29.68
C ASP A 607 1.25 -38.55 -29.51
N VAL A 608 2.00 -38.76 -28.42
CA VAL A 608 2.19 -40.08 -27.82
C VAL A 608 2.00 -39.93 -26.32
N SER A 609 0.90 -40.47 -25.84
CA SER A 609 0.61 -40.80 -24.47
C SER A 609 1.53 -41.93 -24.00
N ASP A 610 2.16 -41.81 -22.84
CA ASP A 610 2.56 -42.95 -22.04
C ASP A 610 2.48 -42.62 -20.53
N SER A 611 1.92 -43.59 -19.84
CA SER A 611 1.57 -43.69 -18.43
C SER A 611 2.67 -44.33 -17.58
N ASP A 612 2.54 -44.17 -16.25
CA ASP A 612 3.06 -45.01 -15.16
C ASP A 612 4.58 -45.23 -15.00
N ALA A 613 5.08 -44.77 -13.86
CA ALA A 613 5.94 -45.57 -12.97
C ALA A 613 6.01 -44.92 -11.58
N SER A 614 5.40 -45.59 -10.61
CA SER A 614 5.71 -45.53 -9.19
C SER A 614 7.16 -45.96 -8.94
N ASP A 615 7.87 -45.29 -8.02
CA ASP A 615 9.09 -45.85 -7.42
C ASP A 615 9.13 -45.53 -5.92
N ASP A 616 8.92 -46.59 -5.16
CA ASP A 616 9.23 -46.74 -3.74
C ASP A 616 10.75 -46.94 -3.59
N SER A 617 11.37 -46.30 -2.60
CA SER A 617 12.60 -46.84 -1.99
C SER A 617 12.84 -46.21 -0.63
N ASP A 618 12.48 -46.97 0.40
CA ASP A 618 13.39 -47.53 1.42
C ASP A 618 14.44 -46.60 2.07
N ASP A 619 14.14 -46.29 3.32
CA ASP A 619 14.91 -46.71 4.51
C ASP A 619 16.36 -47.18 4.26
N ASP A 620 17.32 -46.35 4.67
CA ASP A 620 18.65 -46.81 5.05
C ASP A 620 19.15 -45.98 6.24
N SER A 621 19.04 -46.63 7.40
CA SER A 621 19.86 -46.41 8.59
C SER A 621 21.34 -46.51 8.25
N ASP A 622 22.13 -45.50 8.64
CA ASP A 622 23.58 -45.71 8.75
C ASP A 622 24.15 -45.02 10.00
N ASP A 623 24.79 -45.87 10.79
CA ASP A 623 25.59 -45.60 11.98
C ASP A 623 26.81 -44.75 11.62
N SER A 624 27.15 -43.77 12.45
CA SER A 624 28.51 -43.23 12.54
C SER A 624 28.73 -42.51 13.88
N ASP A 625 29.10 -43.32 14.87
CA ASP A 625 30.35 -43.23 15.63
C ASP A 625 30.94 -41.84 15.96
N GLY A 626 31.08 -41.61 17.27
CA GLY A 626 32.36 -41.18 17.85
C GLY A 626 32.85 -39.76 17.58
N SER A 627 32.46 -38.80 18.43
CA SER A 627 33.41 -37.74 18.80
C SER A 627 33.18 -37.22 20.20
N SER A 628 34.19 -37.45 21.03
CA SER A 628 34.32 -36.99 22.40
C SER A 628 34.85 -35.56 22.37
N ASP A 629 34.02 -34.59 22.75
CA ASP A 629 34.49 -33.22 22.91
C ASP A 629 34.23 -32.68 24.32
N LYS A 630 35.34 -32.36 24.99
CA LYS A 630 35.44 -31.93 26.38
C LYS A 630 35.02 -30.47 26.48
N ARG A 631 33.87 -30.20 27.08
CA ARG A 631 33.52 -28.83 27.53
C ARG A 631 34.36 -28.44 28.76
N PRO A 632 35.01 -27.26 28.77
CA PRO A 632 35.62 -26.72 29.98
C PRO A 632 34.53 -26.17 30.91
N ARG A 633 34.62 -26.55 32.19
CA ARG A 633 33.78 -26.07 33.28
C ARG A 633 34.06 -24.59 33.54
N THR A 634 33.01 -23.78 33.52
CA THR A 634 33.00 -22.39 34.04
C THR A 634 33.14 -22.37 35.58
N PRO A 635 33.89 -21.42 36.14
CA PRO A 635 34.08 -21.31 37.59
C PRO A 635 32.88 -20.64 38.28
N ALA A 636 32.56 -21.12 39.48
CA ALA A 636 31.50 -20.64 40.35
C ALA A 636 31.77 -19.21 40.89
N PRO A 637 30.72 -18.41 41.14
CA PRO A 637 30.87 -17.08 41.73
C PRO A 637 31.17 -17.15 43.24
N PRO A 638 31.86 -16.14 43.81
CA PRO A 638 32.28 -16.12 45.21
C PRO A 638 31.14 -15.81 46.20
N PRO A 639 31.26 -16.26 47.47
CA PRO A 639 30.23 -16.16 48.48
C PRO A 639 30.11 -14.74 49.07
N ARG A 640 28.87 -14.30 49.29
CA ARG A 640 28.54 -13.04 49.98
C ARG A 640 28.79 -13.14 51.48
N SER A 641 29.47 -12.15 52.04
CA SER A 641 29.72 -11.98 53.47
C SER A 641 28.48 -11.43 54.22
N PRO A 642 28.39 -11.65 55.55
CA PRO A 642 27.17 -11.50 56.32
C PRO A 642 26.94 -10.07 56.85
N ARG A 643 25.67 -9.66 56.92
CA ARG A 643 25.23 -8.46 57.66
C ARG A 643 24.70 -8.86 59.04
N SER A 644 25.14 -8.13 60.06
CA SER A 644 24.58 -8.05 61.42
C SER A 644 24.27 -6.57 61.75
N PRO A 645 23.65 -6.23 62.90
CA PRO A 645 22.21 -6.37 63.16
C PRO A 645 21.56 -5.01 63.54
N ALA A 646 20.23 -5.04 63.76
CA ALA A 646 19.37 -3.93 64.15
C ALA A 646 19.70 -3.29 65.52
N PRO A 647 19.01 -2.17 65.87
CA PRO A 647 18.18 -2.23 67.09
C PRO A 647 16.80 -1.53 67.04
N LEU A 648 15.79 -2.28 67.51
CA LEU A 648 14.73 -1.98 68.48
C LEU A 648 14.06 -0.58 68.66
N SER A 649 12.76 -0.56 68.31
CA SER A 649 11.58 -0.43 69.20
C SER A 649 10.95 0.93 69.62
N ARG A 650 9.62 0.84 69.76
CA ARG A 650 8.58 1.75 70.36
C ARG A 650 8.08 2.89 69.45
N SER A 651 6.78 3.18 69.34
CA SER A 651 5.53 2.75 70.01
C SER A 651 4.32 3.18 69.16
N LYS A 652 3.22 2.41 69.16
CA LYS A 652 1.85 2.82 68.74
C LYS A 652 1.20 3.66 69.86
N PRO A 653 0.25 4.58 69.60
CA PRO A 653 -1.15 4.21 69.29
C PRO A 653 -1.96 5.11 68.30
N VAL A 654 -2.85 4.43 67.56
CA VAL A 654 -4.26 4.72 67.21
C VAL A 654 -4.71 6.16 66.90
N ALA A 655 -5.13 6.43 65.65
CA ALA A 655 -6.50 6.82 65.25
C ALA A 655 -6.59 7.23 63.76
N ALA A 656 -7.77 7.07 63.18
CA ALA A 656 -8.09 7.04 61.76
C ALA A 656 -7.93 8.36 60.97
N ALA A 657 -7.54 8.25 59.69
CA ALA A 657 -8.05 9.09 58.59
C ALA A 657 -7.65 8.53 57.21
N LYS A 658 -8.57 8.65 56.26
CA LYS A 658 -8.54 8.23 54.86
C LYS A 658 -7.25 8.68 54.13
N SER A 659 -6.39 7.75 53.72
CA SER A 659 -5.23 8.03 52.86
C SER A 659 -5.53 7.59 51.43
N LYS A 660 -5.68 8.57 50.54
CA LYS A 660 -5.79 8.41 49.09
C LYS A 660 -4.54 7.69 48.57
N ILE A 661 -4.74 6.68 47.73
CA ILE A 661 -3.70 6.16 46.85
C ILE A 661 -3.37 7.28 45.85
N THR A 662 -2.33 8.05 46.14
CA THR A 662 -1.58 8.79 45.13
C THR A 662 -0.33 7.98 44.87
N SER A 663 -0.37 7.13 43.84
CA SER A 663 0.84 6.54 43.28
C SER A 663 1.76 7.68 42.88
N TYR A 664 2.87 7.79 43.59
CA TYR A 664 3.94 8.74 43.30
C TYR A 664 4.49 8.41 41.91
N TRP A 665 4.16 9.21 40.91
CA TRP A 665 4.98 9.34 39.72
C TRP A 665 6.31 9.93 40.17
N LYS A 666 7.34 9.08 40.34
CA LYS A 666 8.71 9.58 40.45
C LYS A 666 9.00 10.30 39.14
N VAL A 667 9.16 11.61 39.23
CA VAL A 667 9.65 12.42 38.12
C VAL A 667 11.07 11.91 37.84
N GLU A 668 11.22 11.21 36.71
CA GLU A 668 12.51 10.73 36.23
C GLU A 668 13.45 11.92 36.11
N THR A 669 14.59 11.85 36.80
CA THR A 669 15.58 12.91 36.75
C THR A 669 16.22 12.96 35.36
N ALA A 670 16.74 14.12 34.96
CA ALA A 670 17.42 14.27 33.67
C ALA A 670 18.61 13.29 33.51
N GLU A 671 19.27 12.94 34.61
CA GLU A 671 20.34 11.95 34.65
C GLU A 671 19.83 10.53 34.42
N GLU A 672 18.74 10.12 35.09
CA GLU A 672 18.11 8.81 34.86
C GLU A 672 17.63 8.66 33.41
N LYS A 673 17.05 9.71 32.84
CA LYS A 673 16.63 9.74 31.44
C LYS A 673 17.82 9.61 30.48
N ALA A 674 18.95 10.26 30.79
CA ALA A 674 20.18 10.16 29.98
C ALA A 674 20.78 8.75 30.04
N VAL A 675 20.82 8.13 31.23
CA VAL A 675 21.30 6.75 31.41
C VAL A 675 20.40 5.75 30.68
N ARG A 676 19.07 5.93 30.72
CA ARG A 676 18.13 5.09 29.96
C ARG A 676 18.37 5.24 28.45
N LEU A 677 18.47 6.46 27.94
CA LEU A 677 18.75 6.71 26.53
C LEU A 677 20.08 6.10 26.06
N GLU A 678 21.13 6.16 26.88
CA GLU A 678 22.41 5.54 26.56
C GLU A 678 22.31 4.00 26.55
N LYS A 679 21.57 3.43 27.51
CA LYS A 679 21.32 1.99 27.55
C LYS A 679 20.53 1.53 26.32
N ASP A 680 19.44 2.20 25.99
CA ASP A 680 18.61 1.90 24.83
C ASP A 680 19.42 2.03 23.53
N ALA A 681 20.30 3.05 23.43
CA ALA A 681 21.19 3.21 22.28
C ALA A 681 22.20 2.05 22.13
N ARG A 682 22.74 1.53 23.25
CA ARG A 682 23.64 0.35 23.22
C ARG A 682 22.90 -0.93 22.84
N GLU A 683 21.70 -1.12 23.37
CA GLU A 683 20.86 -2.28 23.04
C GLU A 683 20.44 -2.25 21.56
N TYR A 684 20.06 -1.08 21.05
CA TYR A 684 19.78 -0.88 19.63
C TYR A 684 21.00 -1.16 18.74
N ALA A 685 22.19 -0.68 19.13
CA ALA A 685 23.43 -0.95 18.40
C ALA A 685 23.74 -2.45 18.36
N ALA A 686 23.64 -3.16 19.48
CA ALA A 686 23.85 -4.60 19.56
C ALA A 686 22.84 -5.39 18.71
N HIS A 687 21.56 -5.00 18.75
CA HIS A 687 20.51 -5.60 17.93
C HIS A 687 20.78 -5.39 16.43
N SER A 688 21.16 -4.17 16.04
CA SER A 688 21.50 -3.85 14.64
C SER A 688 22.67 -4.69 14.12
N GLU A 689 23.69 -4.93 14.94
CA GLU A 689 24.83 -5.78 14.59
C GLU A 689 24.43 -7.26 14.45
N GLN A 690 23.54 -7.74 15.33
CA GLN A 690 23.00 -9.10 15.27
C GLN A 690 22.17 -9.32 14.00
N VAL A 691 21.33 -8.35 13.61
CA VAL A 691 20.57 -8.38 12.34
C VAL A 691 21.53 -8.44 11.15
N ARG A 692 22.56 -7.59 11.12
CA ARG A 692 23.57 -7.59 10.05
C ARG A 692 24.33 -8.92 9.94
N MET A 693 24.63 -9.55 11.08
CA MET A 693 25.23 -10.88 11.14
C MET A 693 24.30 -11.96 10.56
N ARG A 694 23.01 -11.94 10.92
CA ARG A 694 22.02 -12.89 10.37
C ARG A 694 21.84 -12.73 8.86
N GLU A 695 21.79 -11.49 8.38
CA GLU A 695 21.68 -11.20 6.95
C GLU A 695 22.92 -11.67 6.17
N MET A 696 24.12 -11.42 6.68
CA MET A 696 25.37 -11.92 6.10
C MET A 696 25.40 -13.45 6.03
N GLN A 697 24.89 -14.14 7.06
CA GLN A 697 24.77 -15.60 7.06
C GLN A 697 23.74 -16.09 6.03
N ALA A 698 22.61 -15.40 5.88
CA ALA A 698 21.58 -15.72 4.88
C ALA A 698 22.14 -15.57 3.46
N GLN A 699 22.85 -14.48 3.17
CA GLN A 699 23.52 -14.26 1.88
C GLN A 699 24.56 -15.34 1.58
N ARG A 700 25.35 -15.77 2.57
CA ARG A 700 26.30 -16.90 2.42
C ARG A 700 25.57 -18.19 2.08
N ARG A 701 24.48 -18.52 2.77
CA ARG A 701 23.66 -19.73 2.48
C ARG A 701 23.07 -19.66 1.07
N GLN A 702 22.57 -18.51 0.65
CA GLN A 702 22.01 -18.32 -0.69
C GLN A 702 23.06 -18.54 -1.77
N LYS A 703 24.26 -17.97 -1.60
CA LYS A 703 25.40 -18.16 -2.52
C LYS A 703 25.82 -19.63 -2.64
N VAL A 704 25.74 -20.41 -1.55
CA VAL A 704 25.99 -21.85 -1.57
C VAL A 704 24.91 -22.57 -2.39
N ARG A 705 23.62 -22.29 -2.14
CA ARG A 705 22.51 -22.87 -2.92
C ARG A 705 22.61 -22.56 -4.41
N ASP A 706 23.01 -21.35 -4.77
CA ASP A 706 23.18 -20.97 -6.18
C ASP A 706 24.33 -21.71 -6.84
N ARG A 707 25.44 -21.91 -6.12
CA ARG A 707 26.57 -22.73 -6.58
C ARG A 707 26.16 -24.19 -6.77
N GLU A 708 25.37 -24.74 -5.85
CA GLU A 708 24.82 -26.11 -5.95
C GLU A 708 23.89 -26.26 -7.14
N ARG A 709 22.95 -25.32 -7.35
CA ARG A 709 22.09 -25.29 -8.54
C ARG A 709 22.88 -25.19 -9.84
N GLY A 710 23.95 -24.40 -9.86
CA GLY A 710 24.86 -24.30 -11.00
C GLY A 710 25.61 -25.61 -11.28
N ASN A 711 26.12 -26.26 -10.24
CA ASN A 711 26.78 -27.57 -10.35
C ASN A 711 25.81 -28.65 -10.85
N GLU A 712 24.57 -28.65 -10.38
CA GLU A 712 23.53 -29.59 -10.79
C GLU A 712 23.16 -29.41 -12.27
N ARG A 713 22.97 -28.16 -12.73
CA ARG A 713 22.77 -27.86 -14.16
C ARG A 713 23.94 -28.36 -15.02
N MET A 714 25.18 -28.20 -14.54
CA MET A 714 26.35 -28.73 -15.26
C MET A 714 26.39 -30.27 -15.29
N ARG A 715 26.00 -30.95 -14.20
CA ARG A 715 25.89 -32.42 -14.17
C ARG A 715 24.84 -32.90 -15.17
N GLN A 716 23.64 -32.34 -15.11
CA GLN A 716 22.55 -32.66 -16.04
C GLN A 716 22.94 -32.41 -17.50
N HIS A 717 23.68 -31.33 -17.79
CA HIS A 717 24.19 -31.06 -19.13
C HIS A 717 25.21 -32.11 -19.59
N ARG A 718 26.17 -32.49 -18.73
CA ARG A 718 27.14 -33.57 -19.03
C ARG A 718 26.45 -34.90 -19.27
N ASP A 719 25.40 -35.20 -18.51
CA ASP A 719 24.63 -36.43 -18.67
C ASP A 719 23.79 -36.42 -19.94
N ARG A 720 23.21 -35.28 -20.34
CA ARG A 720 22.56 -35.13 -21.66
C ARG A 720 23.55 -35.37 -22.80
N ILE A 721 24.75 -34.78 -22.73
CA ILE A 721 25.81 -35.02 -23.73
C ILE A 721 26.22 -36.49 -23.75
N ARG A 722 26.39 -37.11 -22.57
CA ARG A 722 26.75 -38.53 -22.46
C ARG A 722 25.66 -39.42 -23.07
N LYS A 723 24.39 -39.17 -22.77
CA LYS A 723 23.24 -39.88 -23.35
C LYS A 723 23.20 -39.73 -24.87
N ALA A 724 23.38 -38.51 -25.40
CA ALA A 724 23.45 -38.26 -26.83
C ALA A 724 24.60 -39.03 -27.50
N LYS A 725 25.80 -39.00 -26.92
CA LYS A 725 26.94 -39.77 -27.42
C LYS A 725 26.69 -41.29 -27.41
N ILE A 726 26.08 -41.82 -26.36
CA ILE A 726 25.72 -43.23 -26.27
C ILE A 726 24.72 -43.60 -27.38
N ALA A 727 23.73 -42.75 -27.65
CA ALA A 727 22.80 -42.94 -28.76
C ALA A 727 23.50 -42.97 -30.12
N ASP A 728 24.57 -42.19 -30.30
CA ASP A 728 25.44 -42.18 -31.49
C ASP A 728 26.46 -43.34 -31.55
N GLY A 729 26.33 -44.35 -30.69
CA GLY A 729 27.19 -45.54 -30.68
C GLY A 729 28.54 -45.36 -29.96
N TRP A 730 28.73 -44.28 -29.21
CA TRP A 730 29.90 -44.11 -28.35
C TRP A 730 29.80 -45.01 -27.11
N VAL A 731 30.78 -45.89 -26.91
CA VAL A 731 30.88 -46.74 -25.71
C VAL A 731 31.88 -46.10 -24.72
N PRO A 732 31.43 -45.67 -23.52
CA PRO A 732 32.33 -45.14 -22.49
C PRO A 732 33.47 -46.13 -22.20
N GLY A 733 34.72 -45.66 -22.24
CA GLY A 733 35.90 -46.49 -21.91
C GLY A 733 36.52 -47.26 -23.08
N LYS A 734 35.87 -47.37 -24.25
CA LYS A 734 36.55 -47.86 -25.47
C LYS A 734 37.25 -46.70 -26.16
N THR A 735 38.49 -46.40 -25.76
CA THR A 735 39.36 -45.54 -26.56
C THR A 735 39.59 -46.24 -27.89
N GLY A 736 38.98 -45.71 -28.96
CA GLY A 736 39.12 -46.24 -30.29
C GLY A 736 40.58 -46.19 -30.73
N LYS A 737 41.32 -47.28 -30.54
CA LYS A 737 42.49 -47.60 -31.35
C LYS A 737 41.98 -47.87 -32.77
N LYS A 738 41.65 -46.82 -33.51
CA LYS A 738 41.57 -46.89 -34.96
C LYS A 738 42.98 -47.17 -35.46
N ARG A 739 43.26 -48.46 -35.67
CA ARG A 739 44.33 -48.92 -36.55
C ARG A 739 44.03 -48.33 -37.92
N VAL A 740 44.91 -47.44 -38.37
CA VAL A 740 45.02 -47.06 -39.77
C VAL A 740 45.56 -48.28 -40.52
N SER A 741 44.75 -48.85 -41.41
CA SER A 741 45.16 -49.67 -42.54
C SER A 741 44.14 -49.51 -43.64
#